data_AF-A0AA37QU75-F1
#
_entry.id   AF-A0AA37QU75-F1
#
_cell.length_a   1.000
_cell.length_b   1.000
_cell.length_c   1.000
_cell.angle_alpha   90.00
_cell.angle_beta   90.00
_cell.angle_gamma   90.00
#
_symmetry.space_group_name_H-M   'P 1'
#
loop_
_entity.id
_entity.type
_entity.pdbx_description
1 polymer ?
#
loop_
_entity_poly.entity_id
_entity_poly.type
_entity_poly.pdbx_seq_one_letter_code
_entity_poly.pdbx_strand_id
1 'polypeptide(L)'
;MSAIQRVLSRVGAALPRGASVAAGEARHAAGEYLAAIRIWQRAAAAGSAEAAFRIGQAYAKGEGVVRSFPDAAQWYRRAAEGGHLEAQYQLGWMLLDGVAAPNMGVSWQSEAAEPGAEAPAVAQLLFPAGLAVAKDPEQAARWLAQAAGAGHAEAQARMGDLCRHGRGVPRDLDAARGWYEKAAAQGYAAGAFGLGDIHFQGLGVPTDAEAAIGWYRQAADAGHIRAKVALASCYQSGTGVAQDRTEAARLYAEAARHDDIQALHAIGLIYLAGDGIEASTDRAETALRKAARKGHLPAIQKLAELYARGLGAEPDLREAANWYQAAAEKGDVQAQFFTGRFYATGSGVAPSVREAAKWFLRAAEGGHATAAFNIAVFYRDGTGVARDVPAAIAWFEKASAAGISAADIQLGRIYAAGAGIERDPARAAHWLARAAEGGDAEARTALAMFLLQSERTEEARGRAATLLAQAAASGHAPASLQLGHLNAGRFGGPPDWAAAAAAYAPAAEAGLVEAMVGLAGLHLDANSGLTDAKTAFAWFEKAATAGHAPSAFQLGVMYCTGNGVEMDLAKGVAWYEAAAREGHPFAQYNLAVMLSKGQGCERDPARAVEWFRAAAEKGMAAAQLALGDALASGNGIAKDSAAAVDWYGKAAAQGNEAAKQRMQARAASDTVSRDRN
;
A
#
# COMPACT_ATOMS: atom_id res chain seq x y z
N MET A 1 -32.10 -47.09 -56.09
CA MET A 1 -32.78 -48.02 -55.17
C MET A 1 -31.80 -49.12 -54.78
N SER A 2 -31.10 -48.94 -53.66
CA SER A 2 -30.12 -49.90 -53.13
C SER A 2 -30.74 -50.75 -52.02
N ALA A 3 -30.09 -51.87 -51.69
CA ALA A 3 -30.51 -52.92 -50.77
C ALA A 3 -30.91 -52.47 -49.33
N ILE A 4 -30.75 -51.18 -48.98
CA ILE A 4 -31.19 -50.56 -47.72
C ILE A 4 -32.73 -50.43 -47.65
N GLN A 5 -33.43 -50.30 -48.79
CA GLN A 5 -34.90 -50.24 -48.81
C GLN A 5 -35.61 -51.59 -48.53
N ARG A 6 -34.89 -52.72 -48.55
CA ARG A 6 -35.49 -54.07 -48.31
C ARG A 6 -35.38 -54.57 -46.86
N VAL A 7 -34.59 -53.93 -46.01
CA VAL A 7 -34.52 -54.26 -44.57
C VAL A 7 -35.54 -53.44 -43.77
N LEU A 8 -36.08 -52.35 -44.34
CA LEU A 8 -37.11 -51.52 -43.71
C LEU A 8 -38.56 -52.01 -43.92
N SER A 9 -38.78 -53.15 -44.58
CA SER A 9 -40.14 -53.61 -44.94
C SER A 9 -40.61 -54.90 -44.27
N ARG A 10 -39.94 -55.39 -43.21
CA ARG A 10 -40.41 -56.57 -42.45
C ARG A 10 -40.24 -56.42 -40.94
N VAL A 11 -41.05 -55.54 -40.35
CA VAL A 11 -42.02 -55.84 -39.27
C VAL A 11 -43.06 -54.72 -39.34
N GLY A 12 -44.01 -54.89 -40.25
CA GLY A 12 -45.27 -54.16 -40.24
C GLY A 12 -46.15 -54.74 -39.14
N ALA A 13 -45.96 -54.28 -37.92
CA ALA A 13 -47.05 -54.12 -36.97
C ALA A 13 -47.16 -52.61 -36.74
N ALA A 14 -48.15 -51.99 -37.38
CA ALA A 14 -48.56 -50.64 -37.08
C ALA A 14 -49.01 -50.59 -35.61
N LEU A 15 -48.09 -50.25 -34.71
CA LEU A 15 -48.48 -49.69 -33.43
C LEU A 15 -49.22 -48.37 -33.73
N PRO A 16 -50.35 -48.10 -33.06
CA PRO A 16 -51.18 -46.94 -33.35
C PRO A 16 -50.36 -45.65 -33.28
N ARG A 17 -50.87 -44.56 -33.89
CA ARG A 17 -50.29 -43.20 -33.96
C ARG A 17 -49.90 -42.54 -32.62
N GLY A 18 -49.83 -43.29 -31.52
CA GLY A 18 -49.14 -42.92 -30.28
C GLY A 18 -48.30 -44.09 -29.77
N ALA A 19 -47.08 -44.27 -30.29
CA ALA A 19 -46.00 -44.80 -29.45
C ALA A 19 -45.81 -43.75 -28.36
N SER A 20 -46.52 -43.92 -27.23
CA SER A 20 -46.84 -42.80 -26.37
C SER A 20 -45.57 -42.20 -25.78
N VAL A 21 -45.50 -40.87 -25.76
CA VAL A 21 -44.50 -40.13 -25.00
C VAL A 21 -44.37 -40.74 -23.58
N ALA A 22 -45.50 -41.12 -22.99
CA ALA A 22 -45.61 -41.80 -21.71
C ALA A 22 -44.83 -43.12 -21.61
N ALA A 23 -44.72 -43.91 -22.70
CA ALA A 23 -43.88 -45.11 -22.70
C ALA A 23 -42.37 -44.75 -22.62
N GLY A 24 -41.97 -43.64 -23.24
CA GLY A 24 -40.62 -43.11 -23.08
C GLY A 24 -40.40 -42.53 -21.69
N GLU A 25 -41.38 -41.82 -21.13
CA GLU A 25 -41.32 -41.30 -19.75
C GLU A 25 -41.20 -42.41 -18.71
N ALA A 26 -41.97 -43.51 -18.86
CA ALA A 26 -41.87 -44.66 -17.97
C ALA A 26 -40.47 -45.30 -18.00
N ARG A 27 -39.85 -45.38 -19.19
CA ARG A 27 -38.47 -45.89 -19.35
C ARG A 27 -37.45 -44.93 -18.76
N HIS A 28 -37.64 -43.62 -18.94
CA HIS A 28 -36.78 -42.59 -18.35
C HIS A 28 -36.83 -42.62 -16.83
N ALA A 29 -38.02 -42.73 -16.25
CA ALA A 29 -38.24 -42.87 -14.80
C ALA A 29 -37.60 -44.16 -14.23
N ALA A 30 -37.52 -45.22 -15.04
CA ALA A 30 -36.82 -46.46 -14.68
C ALA A 30 -35.29 -46.40 -14.85
N GLY A 31 -34.71 -45.26 -15.26
CA GLY A 31 -33.28 -45.10 -15.52
C GLY A 31 -32.82 -45.67 -16.87
N GLU A 32 -33.74 -46.15 -17.72
CA GLU A 32 -33.46 -46.72 -19.03
C GLU A 32 -33.38 -45.62 -20.11
N TYR A 33 -32.47 -44.66 -19.93
CA TYR A 33 -32.43 -43.41 -20.72
C TYR A 33 -32.30 -43.62 -22.23
N LEU A 34 -31.44 -44.55 -22.69
CA LEU A 34 -31.28 -44.85 -24.11
C LEU A 34 -32.56 -45.45 -24.72
N ALA A 35 -33.30 -46.27 -23.96
CA ALA A 35 -34.57 -46.84 -24.41
C ALA A 35 -35.63 -45.74 -24.51
N ALA A 36 -35.68 -44.83 -23.54
CA ALA A 36 -36.56 -43.66 -23.55
C ALA A 36 -36.30 -42.76 -24.77
N ILE A 37 -35.03 -42.41 -25.03
CA ILE A 37 -34.64 -41.56 -26.16
C ILE A 37 -35.01 -42.21 -27.50
N ARG A 38 -34.82 -43.53 -27.67
CA ARG A 38 -35.22 -44.22 -28.92
C ARG A 38 -36.72 -44.18 -29.14
N ILE A 39 -37.52 -44.29 -28.07
CA ILE A 39 -38.98 -44.17 -28.15
C ILE A 39 -39.36 -42.74 -28.54
N TRP A 40 -38.80 -41.75 -27.85
CA TRP A 40 -39.06 -40.34 -28.15
C TRP A 40 -38.58 -39.93 -29.55
N GLN A 41 -37.48 -40.46 -30.07
CA GLN A 41 -37.00 -40.17 -31.43
C GLN A 41 -38.02 -40.58 -32.49
N ARG A 42 -38.66 -41.75 -32.31
CA ARG A 42 -39.73 -42.21 -33.22
C ARG A 42 -40.97 -41.32 -33.11
N ALA A 43 -41.35 -40.95 -31.89
CA ALA A 43 -42.49 -40.05 -31.66
C ALA A 43 -42.24 -38.64 -32.20
N ALA A 44 -41.04 -38.09 -32.03
CA ALA A 44 -40.62 -36.80 -32.58
C ALA A 44 -40.56 -36.83 -34.11
N ALA A 45 -40.08 -37.93 -34.70
CA ALA A 45 -40.12 -38.15 -36.15
C ALA A 45 -41.56 -38.18 -36.70
N ALA A 46 -42.53 -38.63 -35.90
CA ALA A 46 -43.96 -38.57 -36.21
C ALA A 46 -44.62 -37.21 -35.89
N GLY A 47 -43.85 -36.19 -35.48
CA GLY A 47 -44.33 -34.82 -35.25
C GLY A 47 -44.64 -34.46 -33.79
N SER A 48 -44.33 -35.31 -32.82
CA SER A 48 -44.56 -34.98 -31.40
C SER A 48 -43.58 -33.92 -30.88
N ALA A 49 -44.11 -32.73 -30.56
CA ALA A 49 -43.34 -31.63 -29.97
C ALA A 49 -42.84 -31.98 -28.54
N GLU A 50 -43.68 -32.64 -27.75
CA GLU A 50 -43.33 -33.15 -26.41
C GLU A 50 -42.16 -34.14 -26.48
N ALA A 51 -42.18 -35.10 -27.40
CA ALA A 51 -41.07 -36.04 -27.55
C ALA A 51 -39.76 -35.33 -27.94
N ALA A 52 -39.83 -34.32 -28.82
CA ALA A 52 -38.67 -33.50 -29.17
C ALA A 52 -38.14 -32.72 -27.95
N PHE A 53 -39.03 -32.16 -27.13
CA PHE A 53 -38.65 -31.47 -25.90
C PHE A 53 -37.95 -32.41 -24.90
N ARG A 54 -38.49 -33.61 -24.67
CA ARG A 54 -37.88 -34.62 -23.78
C ARG A 54 -36.48 -35.04 -24.23
N ILE A 55 -36.25 -35.16 -25.54
CA ILE A 55 -34.90 -35.41 -26.07
C ILE A 55 -33.98 -34.22 -25.80
N GLY A 56 -34.46 -32.98 -26.00
CA GLY A 56 -33.71 -31.77 -25.66
C GLY A 56 -33.30 -31.72 -24.17
N GLN A 57 -34.21 -32.08 -23.26
CA GLN A 57 -33.91 -32.19 -21.83
C GLN A 57 -32.83 -33.24 -21.54
N ALA A 58 -32.90 -34.41 -22.19
CA ALA A 58 -31.90 -35.45 -22.04
C ALA A 58 -30.49 -34.98 -22.45
N TYR A 59 -30.38 -34.24 -23.56
CA TYR A 59 -29.11 -33.61 -23.97
C TYR A 59 -28.64 -32.51 -23.02
N ALA A 60 -29.55 -31.68 -22.50
CA ALA A 60 -29.20 -30.62 -21.55
C ALA A 60 -28.67 -31.18 -20.22
N LYS A 61 -29.15 -32.35 -19.80
CA LYS A 61 -28.76 -33.05 -18.56
C LYS A 61 -27.65 -34.09 -18.73
N GLY A 62 -27.45 -34.61 -19.94
CA GLY A 62 -26.53 -35.73 -20.21
C GLY A 62 -27.09 -37.09 -19.81
N GLU A 63 -28.42 -37.27 -19.88
CA GLU A 63 -29.09 -38.51 -19.47
C GLU A 63 -29.19 -39.46 -20.66
N GLY A 64 -28.34 -40.51 -20.69
CA GLY A 64 -28.30 -41.48 -21.79
C GLY A 64 -27.66 -40.98 -23.08
N VAL A 65 -27.19 -39.73 -23.12
CA VAL A 65 -26.43 -39.09 -24.20
C VAL A 65 -25.34 -38.19 -23.60
N VAL A 66 -24.31 -37.87 -24.39
CA VAL A 66 -23.32 -36.87 -23.98
C VAL A 66 -24.02 -35.52 -23.81
N ARG A 67 -23.76 -34.84 -22.69
CA ARG A 67 -24.36 -33.53 -22.41
C ARG A 67 -23.96 -32.52 -23.47
N SER A 68 -24.95 -31.93 -24.14
CA SER A 68 -24.72 -30.96 -25.23
C SER A 68 -25.84 -29.93 -25.29
N PHE A 69 -25.49 -28.66 -25.03
CA PHE A 69 -26.44 -27.56 -25.15
C PHE A 69 -26.82 -27.22 -26.60
N PRO A 70 -25.90 -27.25 -27.58
CA PRO A 70 -26.26 -27.05 -28.98
C PRO A 70 -27.24 -28.12 -29.50
N ASP A 71 -27.04 -29.39 -29.14
CA ASP A 71 -27.97 -30.46 -29.54
C ASP A 71 -29.32 -30.30 -28.83
N ALA A 72 -29.31 -29.96 -27.54
CA ALA A 72 -30.52 -29.61 -26.81
C ALA A 72 -31.27 -28.45 -27.50
N ALA A 73 -30.58 -27.41 -27.95
CA ALA A 73 -31.18 -26.26 -28.62
C ALA A 73 -31.82 -26.63 -29.98
N GLN A 74 -31.24 -27.57 -30.74
CA GLN A 74 -31.89 -28.06 -31.96
C GLN A 74 -33.20 -28.80 -31.67
N TRP A 75 -33.19 -29.66 -30.65
CA TRP A 75 -34.39 -30.38 -30.21
C TRP A 75 -35.44 -29.44 -29.62
N TYR A 76 -35.02 -28.44 -28.85
CA TYR A 76 -35.90 -27.38 -28.38
C TYR A 76 -36.46 -26.54 -29.51
N ARG A 77 -35.68 -26.21 -30.55
CA ARG A 77 -36.18 -25.53 -31.75
C ARG A 77 -37.27 -26.32 -32.44
N ARG A 78 -37.05 -27.61 -32.67
CA ARG A 78 -38.07 -28.50 -33.24
C ARG A 78 -39.33 -28.58 -32.39
N ALA A 79 -39.19 -28.66 -31.07
CA ALA A 79 -40.33 -28.65 -30.15
C ALA A 79 -41.05 -27.29 -30.12
N ALA A 80 -40.30 -26.19 -30.16
CA ALA A 80 -40.80 -24.82 -30.14
C ALA A 80 -41.59 -24.49 -31.41
N GLU A 81 -41.11 -24.91 -32.58
CA GLU A 81 -41.82 -24.85 -33.87
C GLU A 81 -43.11 -25.68 -33.84
N GLY A 82 -43.12 -26.78 -33.07
CA GLY A 82 -44.31 -27.57 -32.79
C GLY A 82 -45.24 -27.00 -31.71
N GLY A 83 -44.98 -25.78 -31.21
CA GLY A 83 -45.83 -25.08 -30.22
C GLY A 83 -45.56 -25.43 -28.75
N HIS A 84 -44.46 -26.10 -28.43
CA HIS A 84 -44.15 -26.49 -27.05
C HIS A 84 -43.63 -25.31 -26.22
N LEU A 85 -44.41 -24.88 -25.21
CA LEU A 85 -44.15 -23.66 -24.44
C LEU A 85 -42.80 -23.67 -23.70
N GLU A 86 -42.50 -24.73 -22.98
CA GLU A 86 -41.23 -24.83 -22.24
C GLU A 86 -40.03 -24.85 -23.21
N ALA A 87 -40.16 -25.46 -24.39
CA ALA A 87 -39.09 -25.47 -25.38
C ALA A 87 -38.86 -24.08 -25.98
N GLN A 88 -39.92 -23.30 -26.21
CA GLN A 88 -39.84 -21.91 -26.63
C GLN A 88 -39.09 -21.07 -25.59
N TYR A 89 -39.41 -21.25 -24.30
CA TYR A 89 -38.70 -20.57 -23.22
C TYR A 89 -37.23 -20.98 -23.13
N GLN A 90 -36.95 -22.29 -23.07
CA GLN A 90 -35.57 -22.81 -22.95
C GLN A 90 -34.70 -22.39 -24.13
N LEU A 91 -35.23 -22.44 -25.36
CA LEU A 91 -34.54 -21.95 -26.55
C LEU A 91 -34.32 -20.44 -26.51
N GLY A 92 -35.34 -19.68 -26.09
CA GLY A 92 -35.25 -18.24 -25.93
C GLY A 92 -34.15 -17.84 -24.94
N TRP A 93 -34.08 -18.50 -23.79
CA TRP A 93 -33.00 -18.31 -22.81
C TRP A 93 -31.62 -18.63 -23.39
N MET A 94 -31.46 -19.76 -24.08
CA MET A 94 -30.18 -20.17 -24.69
C MET A 94 -29.68 -19.17 -25.73
N LEU A 95 -30.58 -18.60 -26.54
CA LEU A 95 -30.24 -17.60 -27.55
C LEU A 95 -29.95 -16.22 -26.94
N LEU A 96 -30.49 -15.92 -25.77
CA LEU A 96 -30.24 -14.65 -25.06
C LEU A 96 -28.84 -14.58 -24.46
N ASP A 97 -28.46 -15.63 -23.73
CA ASP A 97 -27.20 -15.66 -22.98
C ASP A 97 -26.07 -16.30 -23.78
N GLY A 98 -26.39 -17.08 -24.82
CA GLY A 98 -25.45 -17.93 -25.54
C GLY A 98 -24.98 -19.08 -24.65
N VAL A 99 -24.89 -20.29 -25.19
CA VAL A 99 -24.48 -21.47 -24.43
C VAL A 99 -23.41 -22.25 -25.20
N ALA A 100 -22.29 -22.54 -24.54
CA ALA A 100 -21.26 -23.43 -25.06
C ALA A 100 -21.49 -24.85 -24.54
N ALA A 101 -21.01 -25.86 -25.28
CA ALA A 101 -20.94 -27.23 -24.77
C ALA A 101 -20.13 -27.28 -23.46
N PRO A 102 -20.43 -28.21 -22.53
CA PRO A 102 -19.68 -28.35 -21.29
C PRO A 102 -18.17 -28.47 -21.54
N ASN A 103 -17.37 -27.83 -20.70
CA ASN A 103 -15.91 -27.80 -20.83
C ASN A 103 -15.34 -29.23 -20.66
N MET A 104 -15.08 -29.91 -21.78
CA MET A 104 -14.33 -31.18 -21.82
C MET A 104 -12.88 -30.81 -21.52
N GLY A 105 -12.44 -31.00 -20.27
CA GLY A 105 -11.19 -30.48 -19.71
C GLY A 105 -10.02 -30.36 -20.70
N VAL A 106 -9.65 -29.12 -21.02
CA VAL A 106 -8.35 -28.52 -21.46
C VAL A 106 -7.36 -29.35 -22.35
N SER A 107 -7.69 -30.53 -22.85
CA SER A 107 -6.76 -31.37 -23.65
C SER A 107 -7.21 -31.62 -25.10
N TRP A 108 -8.52 -31.58 -25.37
CA TRP A 108 -9.06 -31.90 -26.70
C TRP A 108 -8.88 -30.79 -27.74
N GLN A 109 -8.92 -29.51 -27.31
CA GLN A 109 -8.75 -28.36 -28.21
C GLN A 109 -7.29 -28.16 -28.64
N SER A 110 -6.32 -28.60 -27.84
CA SER A 110 -4.89 -28.56 -28.19
C SER A 110 -4.48 -29.62 -29.22
N GLU A 111 -5.15 -30.78 -29.25
CA GLU A 111 -4.88 -31.84 -30.24
C GLU A 111 -5.52 -31.58 -31.60
N ALA A 112 -6.57 -30.75 -31.66
CA ALA A 112 -7.27 -30.38 -32.91
C ALA A 112 -6.51 -29.35 -33.78
N ALA A 113 -5.39 -28.80 -33.29
CA ALA A 113 -4.56 -27.81 -33.98
C ALA A 113 -3.49 -28.44 -34.89
N GLU A 114 -3.29 -29.77 -34.87
CA GLU A 114 -2.33 -30.44 -35.76
C GLU A 114 -2.94 -30.80 -37.13
N PRO A 115 -2.21 -30.61 -38.25
CA PRO A 115 -2.67 -31.02 -39.56
C PRO A 115 -2.78 -32.55 -39.66
N GLY A 116 -4.02 -33.06 -39.64
CA GLY A 116 -4.32 -34.50 -39.75
C GLY A 116 -5.16 -35.09 -38.61
N ALA A 117 -5.55 -34.29 -37.62
CA ALA A 117 -6.31 -34.78 -36.46
C ALA A 117 -7.70 -35.34 -36.82
N GLU A 118 -8.04 -36.53 -36.31
CA GLU A 118 -9.39 -37.13 -36.35
C GLU A 118 -10.40 -36.41 -35.42
N ALA A 119 -9.90 -35.52 -34.54
CA ALA A 119 -10.66 -34.82 -33.51
C ALA A 119 -11.86 -33.99 -34.03
N PRO A 120 -11.80 -33.28 -35.18
CA PRO A 120 -12.95 -32.55 -35.71
C PRO A 120 -14.08 -33.49 -36.17
N ALA A 121 -13.74 -34.68 -36.70
CA ALA A 121 -14.72 -35.67 -37.14
C ALA A 121 -15.42 -36.35 -35.95
N VAL A 122 -14.67 -36.66 -34.88
CA VAL A 122 -15.23 -37.16 -33.62
C VAL A 122 -16.07 -36.09 -32.92
N ALA A 123 -15.66 -34.82 -32.93
CA ALA A 123 -16.45 -33.71 -32.39
C ALA A 123 -17.75 -33.49 -33.15
N GLN A 124 -17.74 -33.59 -34.49
CA GLN A 124 -18.98 -33.54 -35.30
C GLN A 124 -19.88 -34.76 -35.06
N LEU A 125 -19.31 -35.94 -34.76
CA LEU A 125 -20.07 -37.14 -34.41
C LEU A 125 -20.71 -37.06 -33.02
N LEU A 126 -20.01 -36.47 -32.05
CA LEU A 126 -20.48 -36.29 -30.68
C LEU A 126 -21.42 -35.09 -30.50
N PHE A 127 -21.21 -34.02 -31.28
CA PHE A 127 -21.94 -32.76 -31.22
C PHE A 127 -22.40 -32.33 -32.62
N PRO A 128 -23.38 -33.03 -33.22
CA PRO A 128 -23.84 -32.74 -34.57
C PRO A 128 -24.43 -31.33 -34.73
N ALA A 129 -24.86 -30.70 -33.63
CA ALA A 129 -25.30 -29.31 -33.60
C ALA A 129 -24.19 -28.26 -33.41
N GLY A 130 -22.93 -28.67 -33.33
CA GLY A 130 -21.77 -27.80 -33.09
C GLY A 130 -21.45 -27.60 -31.60
N LEU A 131 -20.48 -26.74 -31.31
CA LEU A 131 -19.91 -26.57 -29.96
C LEU A 131 -20.52 -25.40 -29.16
N ALA A 132 -21.32 -24.55 -29.80
CA ALA A 132 -21.95 -23.41 -29.15
C ALA A 132 -23.22 -22.95 -29.87
N VAL A 133 -24.12 -22.36 -29.09
CA VAL A 133 -25.27 -21.57 -29.58
C VAL A 133 -24.90 -20.10 -29.43
N ALA A 134 -24.81 -19.39 -30.55
CA ALA A 134 -24.52 -17.96 -30.56
C ALA A 134 -25.67 -17.15 -29.97
N LYS A 135 -25.33 -15.96 -29.44
CA LYS A 135 -26.33 -15.00 -28.97
C LYS A 135 -27.12 -14.46 -30.16
N ASP A 136 -28.44 -14.53 -30.06
CA ASP A 136 -29.38 -13.92 -30.99
C ASP A 136 -30.56 -13.35 -30.18
N PRO A 137 -30.45 -12.10 -29.70
CA PRO A 137 -31.46 -11.50 -28.84
C PRO A 137 -32.80 -11.29 -29.58
N GLU A 138 -32.80 -11.11 -30.90
CA GLU A 138 -34.03 -10.94 -31.68
C GLU A 138 -34.80 -12.25 -31.79
N GLN A 139 -34.11 -13.36 -32.11
CA GLN A 139 -34.75 -14.66 -32.15
C GLN A 139 -35.14 -15.14 -30.74
N ALA A 140 -34.33 -14.83 -29.74
CA ALA A 140 -34.66 -15.06 -28.34
C ALA A 140 -35.97 -14.36 -27.94
N ALA A 141 -36.10 -13.07 -28.27
CA ALA A 141 -37.30 -12.29 -27.99
C ALA A 141 -38.54 -12.86 -28.70
N ARG A 142 -38.40 -13.34 -29.95
CA ARG A 142 -39.52 -13.97 -30.68
C ARG A 142 -40.04 -15.22 -29.98
N TRP A 143 -39.14 -16.11 -29.55
CA TRP A 143 -39.54 -17.34 -28.85
C TRP A 143 -40.11 -17.05 -27.46
N LEU A 144 -39.49 -16.13 -26.71
CA LEU A 144 -40.00 -15.70 -25.41
C LEU A 144 -41.35 -15.00 -25.51
N ALA A 145 -41.58 -14.18 -26.54
CA ALA A 145 -42.87 -13.52 -26.76
C ALA A 145 -43.99 -14.53 -27.02
N GLN A 146 -43.73 -15.61 -27.76
CA GLN A 146 -44.70 -16.69 -27.98
C GLN A 146 -45.02 -17.41 -26.67
N ALA A 147 -44.01 -17.83 -25.91
CA ALA A 147 -44.21 -18.48 -24.62
C ALA A 147 -44.93 -17.57 -23.61
N ALA A 148 -44.54 -16.30 -23.55
CA ALA A 148 -45.13 -15.30 -22.66
C ALA A 148 -46.60 -14.99 -23.01
N GLY A 149 -46.90 -14.87 -24.30
CA GLY A 149 -48.26 -14.68 -24.83
C GLY A 149 -49.18 -15.87 -24.52
N ALA A 150 -48.62 -17.08 -24.45
CA ALA A 150 -49.33 -18.30 -24.07
C ALA A 150 -49.43 -18.52 -22.54
N GLY A 151 -48.97 -17.56 -21.72
CA GLY A 151 -49.13 -17.60 -20.26
C GLY A 151 -47.91 -18.06 -19.46
N HIS A 152 -46.78 -18.40 -20.10
CA HIS A 152 -45.61 -18.89 -19.38
C HIS A 152 -44.98 -17.82 -18.48
N ALA A 153 -45.10 -17.95 -17.15
CA ALA A 153 -44.72 -16.92 -16.19
C ALA A 153 -43.24 -16.49 -16.26
N GLU A 154 -42.30 -17.43 -16.42
CA GLU A 154 -40.88 -17.08 -16.55
C GLU A 154 -40.60 -16.29 -17.84
N ALA A 155 -41.16 -16.73 -18.97
CA ALA A 155 -41.05 -16.03 -20.24
C ALA A 155 -41.67 -14.62 -20.16
N GLN A 156 -42.77 -14.43 -19.42
CA GLN A 156 -43.34 -13.11 -19.17
C GLN A 156 -42.38 -12.20 -18.40
N ALA A 157 -41.78 -12.66 -17.30
CA ALA A 157 -40.80 -11.85 -16.59
C ALA A 157 -39.56 -11.54 -17.45
N ARG A 158 -39.08 -12.51 -18.23
CA ARG A 158 -37.99 -12.29 -19.20
C ARG A 158 -38.38 -11.28 -20.27
N MET A 159 -39.59 -11.34 -20.81
CA MET A 159 -40.09 -10.32 -21.75
C MET A 159 -40.13 -8.94 -21.10
N GLY A 160 -40.50 -8.86 -19.81
CA GLY A 160 -40.37 -7.65 -19.00
C GLY A 160 -38.94 -7.09 -19.03
N ASP A 161 -37.95 -7.93 -18.76
CA ASP A 161 -36.53 -7.53 -18.81
C ASP A 161 -36.08 -7.07 -20.20
N LEU A 162 -36.52 -7.76 -21.27
CA LEU A 162 -36.17 -7.40 -22.64
C LEU A 162 -36.73 -6.04 -23.02
N CYS A 163 -38.02 -5.80 -22.75
CA CYS A 163 -38.68 -4.52 -23.00
C CYS A 163 -38.06 -3.40 -22.14
N ARG A 164 -37.71 -3.67 -20.87
CA ARG A 164 -37.11 -2.69 -19.96
C ARG A 164 -35.78 -2.15 -20.47
N HIS A 165 -34.93 -3.04 -21.00
CA HIS A 165 -33.57 -2.69 -21.44
C HIS A 165 -33.44 -2.52 -22.97
N GLY A 166 -34.47 -2.82 -23.74
CA GLY A 166 -34.43 -2.79 -25.21
C GLY A 166 -33.52 -3.85 -25.82
N ARG A 167 -33.50 -5.08 -25.28
CA ARG A 167 -32.66 -6.18 -25.80
C ARG A 167 -33.48 -7.07 -26.73
N GLY A 168 -33.17 -7.08 -28.02
CA GLY A 168 -33.91 -7.89 -29.02
C GLY A 168 -35.31 -7.38 -29.37
N VAL A 169 -35.80 -6.37 -28.63
CA VAL A 169 -37.02 -5.60 -28.86
C VAL A 169 -36.75 -4.12 -28.57
N PRO A 170 -37.51 -3.18 -29.14
CA PRO A 170 -37.43 -1.78 -28.74
C PRO A 170 -37.66 -1.61 -27.23
N ARG A 171 -36.98 -0.62 -26.63
CA ARG A 171 -37.18 -0.29 -25.22
C ARG A 171 -38.60 0.26 -25.01
N ASP A 172 -39.35 -0.37 -24.12
CA ASP A 172 -40.74 -0.02 -23.82
C ASP A 172 -41.03 -0.36 -22.34
N LEU A 173 -41.19 0.67 -21.51
CA LEU A 173 -41.38 0.51 -20.07
C LEU A 173 -42.82 0.15 -19.70
N ASP A 174 -43.81 0.56 -20.51
CA ASP A 174 -45.20 0.18 -20.30
C ASP A 174 -45.43 -1.29 -20.65
N ALA A 175 -44.84 -1.75 -21.76
CA ALA A 175 -44.84 -3.17 -22.10
C ALA A 175 -44.08 -3.99 -21.05
N ALA A 176 -42.96 -3.49 -20.54
CA ALA A 176 -42.21 -4.16 -19.47
C ALA A 176 -43.07 -4.33 -18.21
N ARG A 177 -43.71 -3.25 -17.75
CA ARG A 177 -44.64 -3.26 -16.60
C ARG A 177 -45.75 -4.29 -16.82
N GLY A 178 -46.44 -4.25 -17.97
CA GLY A 178 -47.53 -5.18 -18.26
C GLY A 178 -47.10 -6.65 -18.30
N TRP A 179 -45.88 -6.95 -18.74
CA TRP A 179 -45.34 -8.31 -18.66
C TRP A 179 -44.99 -8.74 -17.24
N TYR A 180 -44.40 -7.85 -16.44
CA TYR A 180 -44.12 -8.14 -15.04
C TYR A 180 -45.40 -8.31 -14.22
N GLU A 181 -46.46 -7.52 -14.47
CA GLU A 181 -47.79 -7.69 -13.86
C GLU A 181 -48.36 -9.09 -14.11
N LYS A 182 -48.31 -9.56 -15.37
CA LYS A 182 -48.78 -10.91 -15.72
C LYS A 182 -47.97 -12.00 -15.01
N ALA A 183 -46.65 -11.84 -14.91
CA ALA A 183 -45.80 -12.80 -14.20
C ALA A 183 -46.05 -12.78 -12.68
N ALA A 184 -46.17 -11.59 -12.09
CA ALA A 184 -46.43 -11.40 -10.66
C ALA A 184 -47.80 -11.92 -10.23
N ALA A 185 -48.83 -11.74 -11.08
CA ALA A 185 -50.18 -12.28 -10.84
C ALA A 185 -50.20 -13.82 -10.76
N GLN A 186 -49.22 -14.48 -11.39
CA GLN A 186 -49.01 -15.93 -11.30
C GLN A 186 -48.11 -16.34 -10.12
N GLY A 187 -47.74 -15.40 -9.24
CA GLY A 187 -46.85 -15.65 -8.12
C GLY A 187 -45.37 -15.73 -8.50
N TYR A 188 -44.97 -15.36 -9.71
CA TYR A 188 -43.57 -15.43 -10.12
C TYR A 188 -42.75 -14.29 -9.54
N ALA A 189 -41.81 -14.64 -8.66
CA ALA A 189 -41.08 -13.69 -7.82
C ALA A 189 -40.26 -12.66 -8.62
N ALA A 190 -39.68 -13.04 -9.76
CA ALA A 190 -38.92 -12.10 -10.60
C ALA A 190 -39.82 -11.05 -11.27
N GLY A 191 -41.08 -11.40 -11.56
CA GLY A 191 -42.07 -10.45 -12.05
C GLY A 191 -42.42 -9.40 -10.99
N ALA A 192 -42.71 -9.86 -9.76
CA ALA A 192 -42.93 -8.96 -8.62
C ALA A 192 -41.71 -8.08 -8.33
N PHE A 193 -40.49 -8.64 -8.36
CA PHE A 193 -39.27 -7.86 -8.21
C PHE A 193 -39.11 -6.78 -9.31
N GLY A 194 -39.40 -7.12 -10.57
CA GLY A 194 -39.37 -6.18 -11.70
C GLY A 194 -40.35 -5.02 -11.53
N LEU A 195 -41.54 -5.26 -10.98
CA LEU A 195 -42.50 -4.20 -10.63
C LEU A 195 -41.98 -3.33 -9.49
N GLY A 196 -41.38 -3.94 -8.47
CA GLY A 196 -40.71 -3.22 -7.40
C GLY A 196 -39.67 -2.23 -7.94
N ASP A 197 -38.79 -2.69 -8.84
CA ASP A 197 -37.78 -1.85 -9.51
C ASP A 197 -38.42 -0.68 -10.29
N ILE A 198 -39.50 -0.96 -11.05
CA ILE A 198 -40.21 0.05 -11.85
C ILE A 198 -40.76 1.17 -10.96
N HIS A 199 -41.46 0.82 -9.88
CA HIS A 199 -42.04 1.80 -8.97
C HIS A 199 -40.97 2.52 -8.12
N PHE A 200 -39.95 1.81 -7.66
CA PHE A 200 -38.89 2.38 -6.83
C PHE A 200 -38.07 3.42 -7.57
N GLN A 201 -37.71 3.15 -8.82
CA GLN A 201 -36.87 4.02 -9.65
C GLN A 201 -37.69 4.99 -10.52
N GLY A 202 -39.02 4.86 -10.56
CA GLY A 202 -39.89 5.68 -11.40
C GLY A 202 -39.70 5.41 -12.91
N LEU A 203 -39.55 4.14 -13.30
CA LEU A 203 -39.30 3.77 -14.70
C LEU A 203 -40.60 3.73 -15.50
N GLY A 204 -40.96 4.84 -16.15
CA GLY A 204 -42.19 4.95 -16.94
C GLY A 204 -43.45 5.15 -16.08
N VAL A 205 -43.28 5.30 -14.77
CA VAL A 205 -44.30 5.68 -13.78
C VAL A 205 -43.70 6.68 -12.80
N PRO A 206 -44.51 7.50 -12.10
CA PRO A 206 -44.01 8.27 -10.97
C PRO A 206 -43.37 7.35 -9.93
N THR A 207 -42.32 7.83 -9.27
CA THR A 207 -41.68 7.11 -8.16
C THR A 207 -42.68 6.85 -7.05
N ASP A 208 -42.81 5.60 -6.64
CA ASP A 208 -43.69 5.16 -5.57
C ASP A 208 -42.96 4.11 -4.74
N ALA A 209 -42.31 4.58 -3.68
CA ALA A 209 -41.53 3.72 -2.80
C ALA A 209 -42.43 2.77 -2.00
N GLU A 210 -43.63 3.19 -1.58
CA GLU A 210 -44.53 2.33 -0.80
C GLU A 210 -45.05 1.16 -1.65
N ALA A 211 -45.46 1.44 -2.89
CA ALA A 211 -45.86 0.39 -3.83
C ALA A 211 -44.70 -0.58 -4.13
N ALA A 212 -43.48 -0.05 -4.28
CA ALA A 212 -42.30 -0.88 -4.49
C ALA A 212 -42.03 -1.84 -3.34
N ILE A 213 -42.22 -1.40 -2.08
CA ILE A 213 -42.06 -2.26 -0.90
C ILE A 213 -43.06 -3.42 -0.92
N GLY A 214 -44.32 -3.17 -1.30
CA GLY A 214 -45.32 -4.23 -1.45
C GLY A 214 -44.84 -5.33 -2.42
N TRP A 215 -44.35 -4.91 -3.58
CA TRP A 215 -43.82 -5.82 -4.59
C TRP A 215 -42.53 -6.54 -4.16
N TYR A 216 -41.61 -5.83 -3.51
CA TYR A 216 -40.38 -6.45 -2.99
C TYR A 216 -40.67 -7.45 -1.88
N ARG A 217 -41.64 -7.19 -0.98
CA ARG A 217 -42.09 -8.17 0.03
C ARG A 217 -42.63 -9.42 -0.62
N GLN A 218 -43.56 -9.27 -1.57
CA GLN A 218 -44.11 -10.40 -2.31
C GLN A 218 -43.02 -11.26 -2.97
N ALA A 219 -42.04 -10.62 -3.63
CA ALA A 219 -40.92 -11.32 -4.24
C ALA A 219 -39.97 -11.96 -3.21
N ALA A 220 -39.69 -11.28 -2.10
CA ALA A 220 -38.82 -11.76 -1.02
C ALA A 220 -39.42 -12.97 -0.30
N ASP A 221 -40.72 -12.95 -0.03
CA ASP A 221 -41.47 -14.04 0.59
C ASP A 221 -41.51 -15.27 -0.33
N ALA A 222 -41.56 -15.05 -1.65
CA ALA A 222 -41.40 -16.09 -2.66
C ALA A 222 -39.93 -16.54 -2.88
N GLY A 223 -38.99 -16.08 -2.05
CA GLY A 223 -37.59 -16.54 -2.03
C GLY A 223 -36.64 -15.79 -2.98
N HIS A 224 -37.04 -14.67 -3.59
CA HIS A 224 -36.19 -13.94 -4.53
C HIS A 224 -35.07 -13.17 -3.80
N ILE A 225 -33.83 -13.62 -4.00
CA ILE A 225 -32.66 -13.12 -3.24
C ILE A 225 -32.42 -11.62 -3.44
N ARG A 226 -32.48 -11.13 -4.69
CA ARG A 226 -32.29 -9.69 -4.95
C ARG A 226 -33.42 -8.83 -4.41
N ALA A 227 -34.63 -9.38 -4.27
CA ALA A 227 -35.75 -8.68 -3.66
C ALA A 227 -35.54 -8.55 -2.14
N LYS A 228 -35.01 -9.60 -1.49
CA LYS A 228 -34.59 -9.51 -0.08
C LYS A 228 -33.56 -8.42 0.13
N VAL A 229 -32.55 -8.32 -0.74
CA VAL A 229 -31.52 -7.26 -0.67
C VAL A 229 -32.13 -5.86 -0.86
N ALA A 230 -32.99 -5.67 -1.87
CA ALA A 230 -33.65 -4.39 -2.11
C ALA A 230 -34.55 -3.99 -0.92
N LEU A 231 -35.36 -4.91 -0.43
CA LEU A 231 -36.23 -4.71 0.73
C LEU A 231 -35.43 -4.40 2.00
N ALA A 232 -34.33 -5.12 2.23
CA ALA A 232 -33.43 -4.87 3.36
C ALA A 232 -32.86 -3.45 3.31
N SER A 233 -32.43 -3.00 2.13
CA SER A 233 -31.95 -1.63 1.94
C SER A 233 -33.03 -0.59 2.27
N CYS A 234 -34.28 -0.84 1.88
CA CYS A 234 -35.37 0.08 2.18
C CYS A 234 -35.70 0.14 3.68
N TYR A 235 -35.71 -0.99 4.37
CA TYR A 235 -35.86 -1.03 5.82
C TYR A 235 -34.70 -0.34 6.54
N GLN A 236 -33.47 -0.47 6.02
CA GLN A 236 -32.29 0.20 6.56
C GLN A 236 -32.36 1.72 6.39
N SER A 237 -32.77 2.21 5.23
CA SER A 237 -32.85 3.65 4.94
C SER A 237 -34.15 4.31 5.41
N GLY A 238 -35.21 3.53 5.67
CA GLY A 238 -36.56 4.05 5.92
C GLY A 238 -37.25 4.58 4.66
N THR A 239 -36.87 4.11 3.47
CA THR A 239 -37.44 4.58 2.20
C THR A 239 -38.69 3.77 1.84
N GLY A 240 -39.87 4.42 1.80
CA GLY A 240 -41.15 3.78 1.50
C GLY A 240 -41.67 2.83 2.59
N VAL A 241 -40.96 2.73 3.71
CA VAL A 241 -41.32 1.93 4.88
C VAL A 241 -40.69 2.54 6.13
N ALA A 242 -41.29 2.35 7.30
CA ALA A 242 -40.65 2.74 8.55
C ALA A 242 -39.28 2.06 8.70
N GLN A 243 -38.28 2.80 9.18
CA GLN A 243 -36.94 2.26 9.39
C GLN A 243 -36.98 1.11 10.39
N ASP A 244 -36.43 -0.05 10.00
CA ASP A 244 -36.31 -1.23 10.85
C ASP A 244 -34.96 -1.91 10.57
N ARG A 245 -33.98 -1.60 11.43
CA ARG A 245 -32.61 -2.10 11.29
C ARG A 245 -32.51 -3.60 11.57
N THR A 246 -33.35 -4.12 12.45
CA THR A 246 -33.39 -5.55 12.80
C THR A 246 -33.89 -6.36 11.62
N GLU A 247 -34.97 -5.90 10.97
CA GLU A 247 -35.53 -6.56 9.81
C GLU A 247 -34.61 -6.46 8.59
N ALA A 248 -33.96 -5.29 8.39
CA ALA A 248 -32.93 -5.15 7.37
C ALA A 248 -31.79 -6.17 7.57
N ALA A 249 -31.28 -6.30 8.79
CA ALA A 249 -30.24 -7.26 9.12
C ALA A 249 -30.67 -8.71 8.88
N ARG A 250 -31.91 -9.08 9.23
CA ARG A 250 -32.47 -10.41 8.96
C ARG A 250 -32.49 -10.73 7.47
N LEU A 251 -33.02 -9.82 6.65
CA LEU A 251 -33.14 -9.99 5.21
C LEU A 251 -31.77 -10.06 4.51
N TYR A 252 -30.81 -9.21 4.91
CA TYR A 252 -29.44 -9.31 4.42
C TYR A 252 -28.78 -10.63 4.83
N ALA A 253 -28.95 -11.08 6.09
CA ALA A 253 -28.40 -12.35 6.55
C ALA A 253 -28.97 -13.54 5.77
N GLU A 254 -30.27 -13.51 5.43
CA GLU A 254 -30.88 -14.54 4.58
C GLU A 254 -30.33 -14.52 3.16
N ALA A 255 -30.26 -13.35 2.51
CA ALA A 255 -29.68 -13.24 1.18
C ALA A 255 -28.19 -13.66 1.16
N ALA A 256 -27.44 -13.35 2.21
CA ALA A 256 -26.04 -13.74 2.37
C ALA A 256 -25.82 -15.25 2.48
N ARG A 257 -26.81 -16.03 2.96
CA ARG A 257 -26.73 -17.51 2.95
C ARG A 257 -26.74 -18.09 1.53
N HIS A 258 -27.25 -17.34 0.57
CA HIS A 258 -27.20 -17.67 -0.86
C HIS A 258 -25.99 -17.04 -1.56
N ASP A 259 -24.97 -16.63 -0.79
CA ASP A 259 -23.72 -16.07 -1.28
C ASP A 259 -23.88 -14.82 -2.16
N ASP A 260 -24.97 -14.06 -1.95
CA ASP A 260 -25.16 -12.76 -2.59
C ASP A 260 -24.10 -11.77 -2.08
N ILE A 261 -23.36 -11.18 -3.02
CA ILE A 261 -22.19 -10.35 -2.73
C ILE A 261 -22.57 -9.07 -1.97
N GLN A 262 -23.68 -8.44 -2.35
CA GLN A 262 -24.11 -7.18 -1.74
C GLN A 262 -24.65 -7.44 -0.34
N ALA A 263 -25.42 -8.53 -0.16
CA ALA A 263 -25.90 -8.96 1.14
C ALA A 263 -24.76 -9.31 2.09
N LEU A 264 -23.75 -10.06 1.62
CA LEU A 264 -22.56 -10.41 2.40
C LEU A 264 -21.79 -9.17 2.86
N HIS A 265 -21.60 -8.18 1.99
CA HIS A 265 -20.96 -6.93 2.35
C HIS A 265 -21.79 -6.14 3.36
N ALA A 266 -23.08 -5.94 3.09
CA ALA A 266 -24.00 -5.17 3.94
C ALA A 266 -24.13 -5.78 5.35
N ILE A 267 -24.37 -7.09 5.46
CA ILE A 267 -24.47 -7.76 6.76
C ILE A 267 -23.12 -7.73 7.51
N GLY A 268 -22.00 -7.78 6.78
CA GLY A 268 -20.67 -7.60 7.37
C GLY A 268 -20.51 -6.25 8.05
N LEU A 269 -20.92 -5.17 7.38
CA LEU A 269 -20.91 -3.82 7.96
C LEU A 269 -21.88 -3.66 9.14
N ILE A 270 -23.07 -4.27 9.04
CA ILE A 270 -24.06 -4.26 10.13
C ILE A 270 -23.49 -4.95 11.38
N TYR A 271 -22.84 -6.11 11.23
CA TYR A 271 -22.18 -6.79 12.34
C TYR A 271 -21.04 -5.96 12.95
N LEU A 272 -20.28 -5.18 12.17
CA LEU A 272 -19.26 -4.28 12.72
C LEU A 272 -19.88 -3.14 13.53
N ALA A 273 -20.99 -2.58 13.03
CA ALA A 273 -21.64 -1.42 13.65
C ALA A 273 -22.54 -1.79 14.83
N GLY A 274 -23.04 -3.03 14.90
CA GLY A 274 -24.10 -3.40 15.83
C GLY A 274 -25.44 -2.72 15.49
N ASP A 275 -25.73 -2.55 14.19
CA ASP A 275 -26.90 -1.78 13.74
C ASP A 275 -28.17 -2.65 13.70
N GLY A 276 -29.02 -2.53 14.73
CA GLY A 276 -30.24 -3.35 14.86
C GLY A 276 -30.01 -4.80 15.30
N ILE A 277 -28.76 -5.22 15.44
CA ILE A 277 -28.36 -6.52 15.98
C ILE A 277 -27.09 -6.35 16.83
N GLU A 278 -26.75 -7.34 17.66
CA GLU A 278 -25.51 -7.32 18.43
C GLU A 278 -24.27 -7.26 17.51
N ALA A 279 -23.32 -6.40 17.84
CA ALA A 279 -22.06 -6.27 17.11
C ALA A 279 -21.25 -7.57 17.24
N SER A 280 -20.62 -7.99 16.14
CA SER A 280 -19.80 -9.20 16.11
C SER A 280 -18.72 -9.12 15.04
N THR A 281 -17.49 -8.86 15.48
CA THR A 281 -16.32 -8.78 14.60
C THR A 281 -16.07 -10.07 13.83
N ASP A 282 -16.24 -11.25 14.45
CA ASP A 282 -16.03 -12.55 13.81
C ASP A 282 -17.02 -12.81 12.68
N ARG A 283 -18.30 -12.50 12.91
CA ARG A 283 -19.35 -12.66 11.89
C ARG A 283 -19.19 -11.64 10.77
N ALA A 284 -18.79 -10.42 11.12
CA ALA A 284 -18.45 -9.40 10.14
C ALA A 284 -17.30 -9.86 9.23
N GLU A 285 -16.18 -10.29 9.80
CA GLU A 285 -15.02 -10.75 9.06
C GLU A 285 -15.39 -11.93 8.15
N THR A 286 -16.16 -12.90 8.67
CA THR A 286 -16.62 -14.05 7.89
C THR A 286 -17.42 -13.63 6.66
N ALA A 287 -18.38 -12.72 6.82
CA ALA A 287 -19.22 -12.24 5.71
C ALA A 287 -18.39 -11.43 4.69
N LEU A 288 -17.55 -10.51 5.17
CA LEU A 288 -16.66 -9.70 4.33
C LEU A 288 -15.66 -10.58 3.57
N ARG A 289 -15.06 -11.59 4.21
CA ARG A 289 -14.10 -12.51 3.58
C ARG A 289 -14.75 -13.33 2.47
N LYS A 290 -16.02 -13.74 2.64
CA LYS A 290 -16.79 -14.39 1.56
C LYS A 290 -17.03 -13.45 0.37
N ALA A 291 -17.44 -12.20 0.62
CA ALA A 291 -17.61 -11.20 -0.45
C ALA A 291 -16.27 -10.88 -1.15
N ALA A 292 -15.19 -10.74 -0.38
CA ALA A 292 -13.85 -10.45 -0.87
C ALA A 292 -13.29 -11.57 -1.76
N ARG A 293 -13.51 -12.84 -1.41
CA ARG A 293 -13.13 -14.00 -2.24
C ARG A 293 -13.86 -14.02 -3.60
N LYS A 294 -15.03 -13.38 -3.70
CA LYS A 294 -15.75 -13.15 -4.97
C LYS A 294 -15.28 -11.89 -5.71
N GLY A 295 -14.20 -11.26 -5.24
CA GLY A 295 -13.59 -10.10 -5.86
C GLY A 295 -14.28 -8.77 -5.56
N HIS A 296 -15.16 -8.70 -4.55
CA HIS A 296 -15.87 -7.48 -4.19
C HIS A 296 -14.93 -6.47 -3.50
N LEU A 297 -14.58 -5.40 -4.23
CA LEU A 297 -13.59 -4.42 -3.78
C LEU A 297 -13.95 -3.73 -2.45
N PRO A 298 -15.19 -3.26 -2.20
CA PRO A 298 -15.56 -2.68 -0.91
C PRO A 298 -15.29 -3.60 0.29
N ALA A 299 -15.57 -4.90 0.15
CA ALA A 299 -15.28 -5.88 1.20
C ALA A 299 -13.77 -6.12 1.39
N ILE A 300 -12.98 -6.14 0.31
CA ILE A 300 -11.52 -6.24 0.37
C ILE A 300 -10.93 -5.02 1.10
N GLN A 301 -11.33 -3.82 0.70
CA GLN A 301 -10.92 -2.57 1.36
C GLN A 301 -11.29 -2.60 2.84
N LYS A 302 -12.51 -3.06 3.15
CA LYS A 302 -12.95 -3.10 4.54
C LYS A 302 -12.15 -4.07 5.40
N LEU A 303 -11.80 -5.24 4.88
CA LEU A 303 -10.90 -6.19 5.57
C LEU A 303 -9.51 -5.60 5.78
N ALA A 304 -8.97 -4.90 4.77
CA ALA A 304 -7.67 -4.25 4.88
C ALA A 304 -7.63 -3.20 6.00
N GLU A 305 -8.66 -2.34 6.09
CA GLU A 305 -8.83 -1.41 7.20
C GLU A 305 -8.97 -2.10 8.55
N LEU A 306 -9.79 -3.15 8.59
CA LEU A 306 -10.13 -3.86 9.81
C LEU A 306 -8.89 -4.51 10.44
N TYR A 307 -8.07 -5.19 9.64
CA TYR A 307 -6.81 -5.76 10.13
C TYR A 307 -5.75 -4.71 10.47
N ALA A 308 -5.70 -3.59 9.74
CA ALA A 308 -4.76 -2.51 10.03
C ALA A 308 -5.08 -1.76 11.33
N ARG A 309 -6.36 -1.71 11.74
CA ARG A 309 -6.80 -1.08 13.00
C ARG A 309 -6.82 -2.07 14.17
N GLY A 310 -6.93 -3.36 13.91
CA GLY A 310 -7.07 -4.41 14.91
C GLY A 310 -8.53 -4.77 15.19
N LEU A 311 -8.80 -6.06 15.41
CA LEU A 311 -10.13 -6.66 15.63
C LEU A 311 -10.58 -6.59 17.10
N GLY A 312 -10.26 -5.52 17.82
CA GLY A 312 -10.35 -5.48 19.30
C GLY A 312 -9.14 -6.13 20.01
N ALA A 313 -8.08 -6.42 19.25
CA ALA A 313 -6.76 -6.84 19.70
C ALA A 313 -5.68 -6.07 18.90
N GLU A 314 -4.40 -6.44 19.05
CA GLU A 314 -3.32 -5.84 18.26
C GLU A 314 -3.55 -5.99 16.74
N PRO A 315 -3.20 -4.99 15.92
CA PRO A 315 -3.32 -5.06 14.46
C PRO A 315 -2.55 -6.23 13.84
N ASP A 316 -3.20 -7.00 12.97
CA ASP A 316 -2.52 -7.98 12.13
C ASP A 316 -2.06 -7.30 10.84
N LEU A 317 -0.85 -6.73 10.89
CA LEU A 317 -0.27 -6.01 9.76
C LEU A 317 0.03 -6.92 8.57
N ARG A 318 0.17 -8.23 8.79
CA ARG A 318 0.42 -9.19 7.71
C ARG A 318 -0.85 -9.44 6.90
N GLU A 319 -1.97 -9.73 7.56
CA GLU A 319 -3.26 -9.83 6.88
C GLU A 319 -3.66 -8.50 6.26
N ALA A 320 -3.43 -7.37 6.94
CA ALA A 320 -3.68 -6.05 6.37
C ALA A 320 -2.91 -5.85 5.05
N ALA A 321 -1.61 -6.16 5.03
CA ALA A 321 -0.79 -6.03 3.83
C ALA A 321 -1.30 -6.91 2.67
N ASN A 322 -1.73 -8.15 2.96
CA ASN A 322 -2.32 -9.04 1.95
C ASN A 322 -3.59 -8.43 1.33
N TRP A 323 -4.51 -7.92 2.17
CA TRP A 323 -5.76 -7.33 1.69
C TRP A 323 -5.58 -5.99 0.99
N TYR A 324 -4.67 -5.13 1.47
CA TYR A 324 -4.30 -3.91 0.76
C TYR A 324 -3.67 -4.23 -0.59
N GLN A 325 -2.81 -5.23 -0.68
CA GLN A 325 -2.26 -5.64 -1.98
C GLN A 325 -3.37 -6.13 -2.92
N ALA A 326 -4.32 -6.94 -2.44
CA ALA A 326 -5.45 -7.39 -3.25
C ALA A 326 -6.35 -6.23 -3.76
N ALA A 327 -6.57 -5.19 -2.93
CA ALA A 327 -7.26 -3.98 -3.36
C ALA A 327 -6.43 -3.16 -4.37
N ALA A 328 -5.12 -3.04 -4.13
CA ALA A 328 -4.18 -2.33 -4.99
C ALA A 328 -4.09 -2.93 -6.39
N GLU A 329 -4.10 -4.26 -6.49
CA GLU A 329 -4.14 -5.03 -7.74
C GLU A 329 -5.45 -4.81 -8.53
N LYS A 330 -6.54 -4.46 -7.84
CA LYS A 330 -7.83 -4.07 -8.44
C LYS A 330 -7.91 -2.59 -8.81
N GLY A 331 -6.82 -1.84 -8.64
CA GLY A 331 -6.74 -0.42 -9.02
C GLY A 331 -7.12 0.57 -7.93
N ASP A 332 -7.30 0.12 -6.68
CA ASP A 332 -7.57 1.05 -5.58
C ASP A 332 -6.32 1.89 -5.25
N VAL A 333 -6.40 3.19 -5.52
CA VAL A 333 -5.28 4.14 -5.43
C VAL A 333 -4.78 4.27 -3.98
N GLN A 334 -5.70 4.28 -3.00
CA GLN A 334 -5.35 4.38 -1.59
C GLN A 334 -4.62 3.12 -1.10
N ALA A 335 -5.10 1.94 -1.51
CA ALA A 335 -4.46 0.67 -1.21
C ALA A 335 -3.11 0.51 -1.89
N GLN A 336 -2.91 1.05 -3.10
CA GLN A 336 -1.60 1.10 -3.74
C GLN A 336 -0.60 1.91 -2.88
N PHE A 337 -1.01 3.06 -2.35
CA PHE A 337 -0.18 3.84 -1.42
C PHE A 337 0.16 3.03 -0.15
N PHE A 338 -0.84 2.42 0.49
CA PHE A 338 -0.59 1.63 1.70
C PHE A 338 0.29 0.41 1.44
N THR A 339 0.10 -0.27 0.31
CA THR A 339 0.96 -1.39 -0.13
C THR A 339 2.40 -0.92 -0.29
N GLY A 340 2.62 0.23 -0.94
CA GLY A 340 3.95 0.85 -1.04
C GLY A 340 4.56 1.15 0.33
N ARG A 341 3.75 1.65 1.27
CA ARG A 341 4.19 1.94 2.65
C ARG A 341 4.60 0.67 3.41
N PHE A 342 3.84 -0.42 3.33
CA PHE A 342 4.20 -1.68 3.98
C PHE A 342 5.57 -2.20 3.51
N TYR A 343 5.83 -2.15 2.21
CA TYR A 343 7.15 -2.52 1.67
C TYR A 343 8.26 -1.53 2.06
N ALA A 344 7.96 -0.23 2.20
CA ALA A 344 8.95 0.77 2.58
C ALA A 344 9.37 0.63 4.06
N THR A 345 8.43 0.32 4.95
CA THR A 345 8.70 0.20 6.39
C THR A 345 9.05 -1.22 6.83
N GLY A 346 8.77 -2.23 6.00
CA GLY A 346 8.90 -3.64 6.39
C GLY A 346 7.84 -4.08 7.41
N SER A 347 6.73 -3.35 7.51
CA SER A 347 5.64 -3.69 8.42
C SER A 347 4.73 -4.71 7.76
N GLY A 348 4.48 -5.86 8.39
CA GLY A 348 3.61 -6.92 7.85
C GLY A 348 4.17 -7.71 6.65
N VAL A 349 5.15 -7.16 5.92
CA VAL A 349 5.85 -7.78 4.79
C VAL A 349 7.35 -7.53 4.89
N ALA A 350 8.16 -8.35 4.21
CA ALA A 350 9.59 -8.10 4.12
C ALA A 350 9.84 -6.75 3.40
N PRO A 351 10.72 -5.89 3.93
CA PRO A 351 10.98 -4.59 3.33
C PRO A 351 11.57 -4.74 1.91
N SER A 352 11.05 -3.94 0.98
CA SER A 352 11.52 -3.90 -0.40
C SER A 352 11.33 -2.51 -0.98
N VAL A 353 12.42 -1.74 -1.08
CA VAL A 353 12.40 -0.39 -1.66
C VAL A 353 11.92 -0.42 -3.12
N ARG A 354 12.23 -1.48 -3.86
CA ARG A 354 11.81 -1.64 -5.26
C ARG A 354 10.30 -1.84 -5.37
N GLU A 355 9.69 -2.70 -4.54
CA GLU A 355 8.24 -2.86 -4.55
C GLU A 355 7.53 -1.61 -4.00
N ALA A 356 8.10 -0.98 -2.97
CA ALA A 356 7.59 0.31 -2.48
C ALA A 356 7.52 1.36 -3.60
N ALA A 357 8.60 1.49 -4.38
CA ALA A 357 8.66 2.44 -5.48
C ALA A 357 7.62 2.15 -6.56
N LYS A 358 7.50 0.88 -6.96
CA LYS A 358 6.51 0.43 -7.95
C LYS A 358 5.08 0.76 -7.51
N TRP A 359 4.73 0.51 -6.25
CA TRP A 359 3.38 0.78 -5.73
C TRP A 359 3.11 2.27 -5.52
N PHE A 360 4.10 3.04 -5.02
CA PHE A 360 3.97 4.50 -4.95
C PHE A 360 3.84 5.13 -6.33
N LEU A 361 4.56 4.64 -7.34
CA LEU A 361 4.42 5.13 -8.72
C LEU A 361 2.99 4.92 -9.23
N ARG A 362 2.43 3.71 -9.08
CA ARG A 362 1.05 3.42 -9.48
C ARG A 362 0.03 4.31 -8.76
N ALA A 363 0.18 4.48 -7.45
CA ALA A 363 -0.69 5.36 -6.66
C ALA A 363 -0.56 6.83 -7.11
N ALA A 364 0.66 7.28 -7.41
CA ALA A 364 0.94 8.64 -7.89
C ALA A 364 0.34 8.88 -9.29
N GLU A 365 0.42 7.90 -10.19
CA GLU A 365 -0.26 7.91 -11.50
C GLU A 365 -1.78 7.96 -11.35
N GLY A 366 -2.32 7.32 -10.31
CA GLY A 366 -3.71 7.42 -9.88
C GLY A 366 -4.09 8.72 -9.16
N GLY A 367 -3.16 9.67 -9.01
CA GLY A 367 -3.41 10.99 -8.41
C GLY A 367 -3.16 11.10 -6.91
N HIS A 368 -2.57 10.10 -6.24
CA HIS A 368 -2.29 10.16 -4.81
C HIS A 368 -1.10 11.09 -4.50
N ALA A 369 -1.38 12.24 -3.87
CA ALA A 369 -0.39 13.30 -3.61
C ALA A 369 0.83 12.84 -2.79
N THR A 370 0.62 12.15 -1.67
CA THR A 370 1.74 11.63 -0.83
C THR A 370 2.56 10.57 -1.55
N ALA A 371 1.94 9.76 -2.40
CA ALA A 371 2.65 8.77 -3.21
C ALA A 371 3.52 9.47 -4.26
N ALA A 372 3.00 10.54 -4.89
CA ALA A 372 3.76 11.38 -5.81
C ALA A 372 4.99 12.00 -5.12
N PHE A 373 4.84 12.50 -3.89
CA PHE A 373 5.99 12.96 -3.10
C PHE A 373 7.01 11.83 -2.82
N ASN A 374 6.54 10.66 -2.38
CA ASN A 374 7.43 9.54 -2.05
C ASN A 374 8.19 9.00 -3.27
N ILE A 375 7.52 8.84 -4.41
CA ILE A 375 8.19 8.37 -5.63
C ILE A 375 9.18 9.42 -6.17
N ALA A 376 8.90 10.71 -5.98
CA ALA A 376 9.84 11.78 -6.31
C ALA A 376 11.14 11.67 -5.50
N VAL A 377 11.05 11.38 -4.19
CA VAL A 377 12.22 11.13 -3.34
C VAL A 377 13.03 9.94 -3.86
N PHE A 378 12.36 8.84 -4.24
CA PHE A 378 13.04 7.66 -4.77
C PHE A 378 13.76 7.93 -6.09
N TYR A 379 13.15 8.67 -7.02
CA TYR A 379 13.82 9.09 -8.26
C TYR A 379 14.99 10.04 -8.00
N ARG A 380 14.86 10.99 -7.05
CA ARG A 380 15.94 11.93 -6.69
C ARG A 380 17.17 11.21 -6.17
N ASP A 381 16.96 10.23 -5.28
CA ASP A 381 18.03 9.53 -4.58
C ASP A 381 18.53 8.29 -5.33
N GLY A 382 17.76 7.78 -6.30
CA GLY A 382 18.06 6.54 -7.00
C GLY A 382 17.85 5.30 -6.13
N THR A 383 16.85 5.34 -5.23
CA THR A 383 16.55 4.26 -4.29
C THR A 383 15.34 3.45 -4.77
N GLY A 384 15.54 2.15 -5.05
CA GLY A 384 14.48 1.28 -5.60
C GLY A 384 14.15 1.51 -7.08
N VAL A 385 14.53 2.66 -7.63
CA VAL A 385 14.47 3.04 -9.05
C VAL A 385 15.80 3.65 -9.48
N ALA A 386 16.07 3.70 -10.79
CA ALA A 386 17.22 4.43 -11.29
C ALA A 386 17.09 5.92 -10.95
N ARG A 387 18.21 6.55 -10.60
CA ARG A 387 18.24 7.98 -10.29
C ARG A 387 17.83 8.80 -11.53
N ASP A 388 16.80 9.62 -11.37
CA ASP A 388 16.24 10.48 -12.43
C ASP A 388 15.71 11.78 -11.80
N VAL A 389 16.54 12.82 -11.79
CA VAL A 389 16.19 14.10 -11.17
C VAL A 389 15.08 14.84 -11.92
N PRO A 390 15.06 14.91 -13.27
CA PRO A 390 13.92 15.43 -14.02
C PRO A 390 12.59 14.75 -13.68
N ALA A 391 12.56 13.42 -13.59
CA ALA A 391 11.35 12.70 -13.17
C ALA A 391 10.95 13.04 -11.72
N ALA A 392 11.93 13.17 -10.82
CA ALA A 392 11.69 13.60 -9.44
C ALA A 392 11.04 15.00 -9.39
N ILE A 393 11.55 15.96 -10.16
CA ILE A 393 10.99 17.32 -10.26
C ILE A 393 9.52 17.24 -10.70
N ALA A 394 9.22 16.51 -11.79
CA ALA A 394 7.85 16.38 -12.28
C ALA A 394 6.89 15.79 -11.24
N TRP A 395 7.33 14.81 -10.45
CA TRP A 395 6.52 14.23 -9.38
C TRP A 395 6.39 15.15 -8.16
N PHE A 396 7.44 15.88 -7.78
CA PHE A 396 7.34 16.92 -6.75
C PHE A 396 6.40 18.04 -7.17
N GLU A 397 6.42 18.49 -8.44
CA GLU A 397 5.50 19.51 -8.96
C GLU A 397 4.04 19.03 -8.90
N LYS A 398 3.77 17.75 -9.20
CA LYS A 398 2.43 17.17 -9.02
C LYS A 398 2.01 17.10 -7.54
N ALA A 399 2.90 16.68 -6.65
CA ALA A 399 2.62 16.63 -5.21
C ALA A 399 2.37 18.03 -4.64
N SER A 400 3.15 19.01 -5.10
CA SER A 400 3.04 20.42 -4.80
C SER A 400 1.70 21.00 -5.25
N ALA A 401 1.29 20.75 -6.50
CA ALA A 401 -0.01 21.17 -7.03
C ALA A 401 -1.19 20.57 -6.25
N ALA A 402 -0.99 19.41 -5.61
CA ALA A 402 -1.95 18.77 -4.72
C ALA A 402 -1.84 19.22 -3.24
N GLY A 403 -1.04 20.25 -2.93
CA GLY A 403 -0.96 20.87 -1.61
C GLY A 403 0.13 20.35 -0.67
N ILE A 404 1.05 19.50 -1.14
CA ILE A 404 2.16 19.01 -0.30
C ILE A 404 3.29 20.06 -0.26
N SER A 405 3.28 20.93 0.76
CA SER A 405 4.28 22.01 0.94
C SER A 405 5.73 21.50 0.97
N ALA A 406 5.96 20.32 1.56
CA ALA A 406 7.28 19.69 1.60
C ALA A 406 7.87 19.47 0.20
N ALA A 407 7.04 19.32 -0.85
CA ALA A 407 7.50 19.19 -2.23
C ALA A 407 8.16 20.47 -2.74
N ASP A 408 7.62 21.64 -2.39
CA ASP A 408 8.18 22.94 -2.77
C ASP A 408 9.57 23.14 -2.15
N ILE A 409 9.75 22.71 -0.90
CA ILE A 409 11.06 22.72 -0.24
C ILE A 409 12.06 21.84 -1.00
N GLN A 410 11.65 20.63 -1.41
CA GLN A 410 12.54 19.74 -2.17
C GLN A 410 12.88 20.31 -3.55
N LEU A 411 11.92 20.90 -4.27
CA LEU A 411 12.16 21.58 -5.54
C LEU A 411 13.17 22.72 -5.38
N GLY A 412 12.96 23.55 -4.36
CA GLY A 412 13.88 24.63 -4.00
C GLY A 412 15.31 24.14 -3.76
N ARG A 413 15.47 23.06 -2.97
CA ARG A 413 16.76 22.44 -2.69
C ARG A 413 17.42 21.85 -3.95
N ILE A 414 16.66 21.21 -4.83
CA ILE A 414 17.16 20.63 -6.08
C ILE A 414 17.75 21.72 -6.98
N TYR A 415 17.00 22.80 -7.22
CA TYR A 415 17.46 23.93 -8.05
C TYR A 415 18.62 24.69 -7.41
N ALA A 416 18.66 24.80 -6.07
CA ALA A 416 19.76 25.44 -5.36
C ALA A 416 21.08 24.67 -5.48
N ALA A 417 21.01 23.33 -5.37
CA ALA A 417 22.18 22.47 -5.39
C ALA A 417 22.71 22.18 -6.81
N GLY A 418 21.84 22.15 -7.84
CA GLY A 418 22.24 21.75 -9.19
C GLY A 418 22.72 20.29 -9.28
N ALA A 419 22.24 19.42 -8.38
CA ALA A 419 22.69 18.04 -8.30
C ALA A 419 21.89 17.14 -9.26
N GLY A 420 22.32 17.07 -10.52
CA GLY A 420 21.67 16.29 -11.58
C GLY A 420 20.83 17.12 -12.56
N ILE A 421 20.81 18.44 -12.38
CA ILE A 421 20.33 19.46 -13.31
C ILE A 421 21.25 20.69 -13.20
N GLU A 422 21.13 21.65 -14.11
CA GLU A 422 21.83 22.93 -13.95
C GLU A 422 21.33 23.69 -12.71
N ARG A 423 22.23 24.36 -12.00
CA ARG A 423 21.89 25.19 -10.84
C ARG A 423 21.07 26.40 -11.30
N ASP A 424 19.90 26.61 -10.70
CA ASP A 424 19.02 27.73 -11.00
C ASP A 424 18.60 28.45 -9.70
N PRO A 425 19.35 29.49 -9.29
CA PRO A 425 19.06 30.24 -8.07
C PRO A 425 17.70 30.94 -8.09
N ALA A 426 17.21 31.37 -9.26
CA ALA A 426 15.94 32.07 -9.38
C ALA A 426 14.76 31.13 -9.12
N ARG A 427 14.79 29.93 -9.71
CA ARG A 427 13.79 28.88 -9.41
C ARG A 427 13.90 28.41 -7.97
N ALA A 428 15.11 28.23 -7.45
CA ALA A 428 15.30 27.86 -6.05
C ALA A 428 14.62 28.85 -5.10
N ALA A 429 14.88 30.15 -5.29
CA ALA A 429 14.24 31.22 -4.54
C ALA A 429 12.71 31.21 -4.71
N HIS A 430 12.21 31.02 -5.92
CA HIS A 430 10.77 30.96 -6.20
C HIS A 430 10.06 29.86 -5.40
N TRP A 431 10.55 28.61 -5.48
CA TRP A 431 9.93 27.48 -4.78
C TRP A 431 10.03 27.62 -3.26
N LEU A 432 11.19 28.06 -2.74
CA LEU A 432 11.38 28.26 -1.29
C LEU A 432 10.54 29.42 -0.75
N ALA A 433 10.43 30.53 -1.48
CA ALA A 433 9.58 31.67 -1.11
C ALA A 433 8.10 31.26 -1.04
N ARG A 434 7.62 30.55 -2.05
CA ARG A 434 6.24 30.06 -2.08
C ARG A 434 5.93 29.13 -0.91
N ALA A 435 6.85 28.22 -0.58
CA ALA A 435 6.72 27.35 0.58
C ALA A 435 6.72 28.14 1.91
N ALA A 436 7.56 29.17 2.02
CA ALA A 436 7.70 30.00 3.21
C ALA A 436 6.49 30.92 3.46
N GLU A 437 5.87 31.44 2.38
CA GLU A 437 4.64 32.24 2.43
C GLU A 437 3.47 31.47 3.04
N GLY A 438 3.40 30.15 2.83
CA GLY A 438 2.41 29.25 3.42
C GLY A 438 2.53 29.08 4.95
N GLY A 439 3.53 29.69 5.58
CA GLY A 439 3.70 29.67 7.02
C GLY A 439 4.59 28.56 7.57
N ASP A 440 5.12 27.70 6.69
CA ASP A 440 5.94 26.56 7.03
C ASP A 440 7.32 26.99 7.56
N ALA A 441 7.67 26.55 8.77
CA ALA A 441 8.90 26.95 9.44
C ALA A 441 10.17 26.32 8.81
N GLU A 442 10.07 25.10 8.27
CA GLU A 442 11.18 24.46 7.56
C GLU A 442 11.44 25.21 6.24
N ALA A 443 10.39 25.61 5.53
CA ALA A 443 10.50 26.39 4.31
C ALA A 443 11.15 27.76 4.55
N ARG A 444 10.72 28.50 5.57
CA ARG A 444 11.36 29.77 5.97
C ARG A 444 12.84 29.58 6.29
N THR A 445 13.17 28.52 7.02
CA THR A 445 14.56 28.18 7.37
C THR A 445 15.37 27.87 6.12
N ALA A 446 14.83 27.06 5.21
CA ALA A 446 15.48 26.71 3.95
C ALA A 446 15.71 27.94 3.06
N LEU A 447 14.74 28.86 2.96
CA LEU A 447 14.90 30.12 2.23
C LEU A 447 15.96 31.02 2.85
N ALA A 448 15.95 31.17 4.18
CA ALA A 448 16.97 31.95 4.87
C ALA A 448 18.38 31.41 4.63
N MET A 449 18.55 30.09 4.75
CA MET A 449 19.83 29.43 4.47
C MET A 449 20.26 29.59 3.01
N PHE A 450 19.32 29.51 2.07
CA PHE A 450 19.59 29.78 0.66
C PHE A 450 20.12 31.21 0.48
N LEU A 451 19.43 32.23 1.01
CA LEU A 451 19.84 33.63 0.91
C LEU A 451 21.25 33.86 1.47
N LEU A 452 21.54 33.31 2.66
CA LEU A 452 22.86 33.44 3.30
C LEU A 452 24.00 32.82 2.49
N GLN A 453 23.70 31.78 1.70
CA GLN A 453 24.68 31.08 0.88
C GLN A 453 24.81 31.68 -0.52
N SER A 454 23.70 32.17 -1.10
CA SER A 454 23.66 32.71 -2.46
C SER A 454 24.09 34.18 -2.52
N GLU A 455 23.77 34.97 -1.49
CA GLU A 455 23.91 36.42 -1.48
C GLU A 455 24.56 36.89 -0.17
N ARG A 456 25.86 37.23 -0.22
CA ARG A 456 26.59 37.72 0.96
C ARG A 456 26.44 39.23 1.16
N THR A 457 25.21 39.72 1.11
CA THR A 457 24.87 41.13 1.33
C THR A 457 24.23 41.34 2.70
N GLU A 458 24.32 42.57 3.23
CA GLU A 458 23.63 42.93 4.48
C GLU A 458 22.11 42.80 4.34
N GLU A 459 21.56 43.12 3.17
CA GLU A 459 20.12 42.99 2.89
C GLU A 459 19.65 41.53 2.92
N ALA A 460 20.36 40.62 2.25
CA ALA A 460 20.06 39.20 2.27
C ALA A 460 20.17 38.64 3.69
N ARG A 461 21.15 39.11 4.47
CA ARG A 461 21.31 38.74 5.89
C ARG A 461 20.14 39.21 6.73
N GLY A 462 19.69 40.46 6.57
CA GLY A 462 18.54 41.01 7.26
C GLY A 462 17.26 40.23 6.96
N ARG A 463 17.02 39.91 5.68
CA ARG A 463 15.88 39.08 5.26
C ARG A 463 15.95 37.67 5.85
N ALA A 464 17.12 37.03 5.83
CA ALA A 464 17.34 35.73 6.43
C ALA A 464 17.10 35.74 7.94
N ALA A 465 17.57 36.78 8.65
CA ALA A 465 17.31 36.96 10.08
C ALA A 465 15.81 37.03 10.39
N THR A 466 15.05 37.81 9.62
CA THR A 466 13.59 37.89 9.79
C THR A 466 12.90 36.54 9.58
N LEU A 467 13.25 35.81 8.52
CA LEU A 467 12.69 34.49 8.23
C LEU A 467 13.01 33.48 9.34
N LEU A 468 14.26 33.44 9.80
CA LEU A 468 14.70 32.56 10.89
C LEU A 468 14.04 32.93 12.20
N ALA A 469 13.89 34.22 12.53
CA ALA A 469 13.19 34.67 13.73
C ALA A 469 11.71 34.25 13.71
N GLN A 470 11.02 34.38 12.57
CA GLN A 470 9.64 33.92 12.41
C GLN A 470 9.49 32.41 12.58
N ALA A 471 10.40 31.63 11.99
CA ALA A 471 10.41 30.17 12.12
C ALA A 471 10.77 29.72 13.56
N ALA A 472 11.75 30.38 14.19
CA ALA A 472 12.12 30.13 15.58
C ALA A 472 10.96 30.45 16.54
N ALA A 473 10.22 31.54 16.29
CA ALA A 473 9.06 31.93 17.10
C ALA A 473 7.90 30.91 17.04
N SER A 474 7.81 30.08 16.00
CA SER A 474 6.86 28.96 15.95
C SER A 474 7.37 27.69 16.65
N GLY A 475 8.49 27.76 17.37
CA GLY A 475 9.11 26.63 18.06
C GLY A 475 9.98 25.73 17.17
N HIS A 476 10.34 26.15 15.94
CA HIS A 476 11.18 25.34 15.05
C HIS A 476 12.64 25.40 15.47
N ALA A 477 13.08 24.38 16.22
CA ALA A 477 14.42 24.31 16.80
C ALA A 477 15.58 24.45 15.79
N PRO A 478 15.51 23.88 14.56
CA PRO A 478 16.54 24.13 13.54
C PRO A 478 16.65 25.61 13.13
N ALA A 479 15.54 26.37 13.08
CA ALA A 479 15.58 27.80 12.80
C ALA A 479 16.29 28.56 13.93
N SER A 480 15.96 28.23 15.18
CA SER A 480 16.61 28.79 16.36
C SER A 480 18.12 28.58 16.35
N LEU A 481 18.58 27.37 15.99
CA LEU A 481 20.00 27.06 15.80
C LEU A 481 20.63 27.94 14.71
N GLN A 482 20.02 28.02 13.53
CA GLN A 482 20.56 28.81 12.42
C GLN A 482 20.56 30.31 12.72
N LEU A 483 19.56 30.81 13.46
CA LEU A 483 19.51 32.19 13.94
C LEU A 483 20.65 32.46 14.93
N GLY A 484 20.94 31.51 15.82
CA GLY A 484 22.08 31.58 16.74
C GLY A 484 23.40 31.67 15.98
N HIS A 485 23.60 30.87 14.94
CA HIS A 485 24.77 30.96 14.07
C HIS A 485 24.89 32.29 13.34
N LEU A 486 23.75 32.81 12.86
CA LEU A 486 23.69 34.09 12.18
C LEU A 486 24.12 35.24 13.11
N ASN A 487 23.55 35.29 14.30
CA ASN A 487 23.88 36.30 15.31
C ASN A 487 25.31 36.14 15.84
N ALA A 488 25.85 34.92 15.86
CA ALA A 488 27.25 34.64 16.21
C ALA A 488 28.25 35.05 15.10
N GLY A 489 27.79 35.65 13.99
CA GLY A 489 28.65 36.13 12.90
C GLY A 489 29.13 35.05 11.92
N ARG A 490 28.59 33.82 11.97
CA ARG A 490 29.02 32.69 11.11
C ARG A 490 28.81 32.96 9.61
N PHE A 491 27.87 33.85 9.26
CA PHE A 491 27.57 34.24 7.87
C PHE A 491 28.03 35.68 7.55
N GLY A 492 29.06 36.16 8.27
CA GLY A 492 29.58 37.52 8.15
C GLY A 492 28.80 38.54 9.00
N GLY A 493 29.38 39.72 9.15
CA GLY A 493 28.86 40.78 10.04
C GLY A 493 29.43 40.71 11.45
N PRO A 494 29.31 41.79 12.23
CA PRO A 494 29.72 41.79 13.63
C PRO A 494 28.78 40.86 14.43
N PRO A 495 29.33 40.07 15.37
CA PRO A 495 28.51 39.19 16.20
C PRO A 495 27.70 39.98 17.24
N ASP A 496 26.46 39.56 17.46
CA ASP A 496 25.63 39.90 18.60
C ASP A 496 25.48 38.66 19.49
N TRP A 497 26.37 38.56 20.48
CA TRP A 497 26.45 37.39 21.35
C TRP A 497 25.21 37.19 22.21
N ALA A 498 24.57 38.28 22.64
CA ALA A 498 23.34 38.21 23.44
C ALA A 498 22.19 37.66 22.60
N ALA A 499 22.02 38.16 21.37
CA ALA A 499 21.04 37.64 20.44
C ALA A 499 21.35 36.20 19.99
N ALA A 500 22.63 35.84 19.88
CA ALA A 500 23.05 34.47 19.57
C ALA A 500 22.69 33.50 20.70
N ALA A 501 22.99 33.84 21.95
CA ALA A 501 22.65 33.02 23.11
C ALA A 501 21.13 32.86 23.25
N ALA A 502 20.37 33.94 23.10
CA ALA A 502 18.90 33.89 23.14
C ALA A 502 18.31 32.99 22.04
N ALA A 503 18.90 32.99 20.85
CA ALA A 503 18.48 32.14 19.75
C ALA A 503 18.88 30.67 19.93
N TYR A 504 20.07 30.37 20.46
CA TYR A 504 20.49 28.99 20.73
C TYR A 504 19.69 28.33 21.86
N ALA A 505 19.25 29.07 22.88
CA ALA A 505 18.58 28.53 24.06
C ALA A 505 17.39 27.59 23.74
N PRO A 506 16.37 27.98 22.94
CA PRO A 506 15.26 27.08 22.60
C PRO A 506 15.70 25.85 21.79
N ALA A 507 16.71 25.99 20.92
CA ALA A 507 17.26 24.85 20.18
C ALA A 507 18.01 23.87 21.10
N ALA A 508 18.76 24.39 22.07
CA ALA A 508 19.49 23.61 23.06
C ALA A 508 18.52 22.86 24.00
N GLU A 509 17.45 23.52 24.47
CA GLU A 509 16.41 22.84 25.27
C GLU A 509 15.63 21.80 24.46
N ALA A 510 15.50 21.99 23.14
CA ALA A 510 14.92 20.99 22.24
C ALA A 510 15.86 19.79 21.96
N GLY A 511 17.07 19.76 22.54
CA GLY A 511 18.00 18.63 22.42
C GLY A 511 19.02 18.75 21.29
N LEU A 512 19.10 19.88 20.57
CA LEU A 512 20.09 20.05 19.51
C LEU A 512 21.49 20.28 20.11
N VAL A 513 22.34 19.26 20.00
CA VAL A 513 23.71 19.27 20.52
C VAL A 513 24.53 20.46 20.01
N GLU A 514 24.42 20.82 18.73
CA GLU A 514 25.15 21.97 18.17
C GLU A 514 24.75 23.28 18.85
N ALA A 515 23.48 23.45 19.24
CA ALA A 515 23.01 24.62 19.97
C ALA A 515 23.51 24.63 21.42
N MET A 516 23.51 23.46 22.09
CA MET A 516 24.08 23.32 23.43
C MET A 516 25.55 23.72 23.45
N VAL A 517 26.33 23.24 22.48
CA VAL A 517 27.76 23.55 22.33
C VAL A 517 27.96 25.03 22.01
N GLY A 518 27.17 25.59 21.09
CA GLY A 518 27.22 27.02 20.76
C GLY A 518 26.97 27.89 21.98
N LEU A 519 25.92 27.59 22.75
CA LEU A 519 25.56 28.32 23.97
C LEU A 519 26.63 28.18 25.07
N ALA A 520 27.11 26.96 25.30
CA ALA A 520 28.18 26.71 26.27
C ALA A 520 29.48 27.43 25.90
N GLY A 521 29.83 27.45 24.62
CA GLY A 521 30.99 28.17 24.09
C GLY A 521 30.88 29.68 24.33
N LEU A 522 29.72 30.28 24.10
CA LEU A 522 29.49 31.70 24.40
C LEU A 522 29.70 32.01 25.90
N HIS A 523 29.27 31.12 26.79
CA HIS A 523 29.46 31.29 28.24
C HIS A 523 30.90 31.05 28.72
N LEU A 524 31.79 30.50 27.90
CA LEU A 524 33.23 30.41 28.19
C LEU A 524 34.09 31.46 27.47
N ASP A 525 33.59 32.06 26.39
CA ASP A 525 34.35 33.06 25.63
C ASP A 525 34.36 34.40 26.38
N ALA A 526 35.55 34.85 26.78
CA ALA A 526 35.74 36.14 27.45
C ALA A 526 35.27 37.33 26.62
N ASN A 527 35.25 37.21 25.29
CA ASN A 527 34.82 38.27 24.38
C ASN A 527 33.29 38.34 24.20
N SER A 528 32.54 37.37 24.73
CA SER A 528 31.10 37.33 24.54
C SER A 528 30.34 38.33 25.42
N GLY A 529 30.95 38.74 26.54
CA GLY A 529 30.26 39.50 27.60
C GLY A 529 29.22 38.69 28.39
N LEU A 530 29.10 37.39 28.12
CA LEU A 530 28.11 36.47 28.73
C LEU A 530 28.76 35.42 29.64
N THR A 531 30.01 35.61 30.01
CA THR A 531 30.79 34.59 30.73
C THR A 531 30.10 34.11 32.00
N ASP A 532 29.79 32.80 32.02
CA ASP A 532 29.25 32.10 33.17
C ASP A 532 29.63 30.62 33.08
N ALA A 533 30.71 30.28 33.78
CA ALA A 533 31.25 28.93 33.75
C ALA A 533 30.27 27.88 34.28
N LYS A 534 29.34 28.22 35.19
CA LYS A 534 28.34 27.27 35.69
C LYS A 534 27.30 26.95 34.63
N THR A 535 26.84 27.97 33.90
CA THR A 535 25.91 27.77 32.78
C THR A 535 26.59 27.02 31.63
N ALA A 536 27.86 27.35 31.32
CA ALA A 536 28.64 26.58 30.35
C ALA A 536 28.76 25.10 30.74
N PHE A 537 29.07 24.82 32.01
CA PHE A 537 29.18 23.47 32.54
C PHE A 537 27.89 22.67 32.30
N ALA A 538 26.74 23.22 32.69
CA ALA A 538 25.45 22.55 32.55
C ALA A 538 25.12 22.19 31.10
N TRP A 539 25.45 23.06 30.15
CA TRP A 539 25.23 22.80 28.73
C TRP A 539 26.23 21.80 28.13
N PHE A 540 27.51 21.87 28.52
CA PHE A 540 28.47 20.84 28.14
C PHE A 540 28.10 19.47 28.71
N GLU A 541 27.56 19.40 29.92
CA GLU A 541 27.06 18.17 30.55
C GLU A 541 25.93 17.53 29.74
N LYS A 542 24.91 18.32 29.37
CA LYS A 542 23.83 17.85 28.49
C LYS A 542 24.38 17.35 27.14
N ALA A 543 25.27 18.11 26.49
CA ALA A 543 25.84 17.74 25.20
C ALA A 543 26.73 16.49 25.25
N ALA A 544 27.55 16.35 26.29
CA ALA A 544 28.42 15.19 26.50
C ALA A 544 27.61 13.93 26.80
N THR A 545 26.54 14.05 27.59
CA THR A 545 25.60 12.95 27.87
C THR A 545 24.87 12.48 26.62
N ALA A 546 24.64 13.39 25.65
CA ALA A 546 24.15 13.07 24.31
C ALA A 546 25.22 12.49 23.37
N GLY A 547 26.42 12.18 23.86
CA GLY A 547 27.51 11.53 23.10
C GLY A 547 28.48 12.48 22.39
N HIS A 548 28.43 13.80 22.64
CA HIS A 548 29.34 14.73 21.98
C HIS A 548 30.74 14.72 22.62
N ALA A 549 31.68 14.00 21.99
CA ALA A 549 33.05 13.80 22.52
C ALA A 549 33.84 15.09 22.82
N PRO A 550 33.79 16.16 22.00
CA PRO A 550 34.43 17.43 22.36
C PRO A 550 33.85 18.06 23.62
N SER A 551 32.53 17.93 23.87
CA SER A 551 31.91 18.41 25.12
C SER A 551 32.34 17.57 26.32
N ALA A 552 32.43 16.25 26.17
CA ALA A 552 32.97 15.37 27.21
C ALA A 552 34.43 15.73 27.56
N PHE A 553 35.25 16.05 26.56
CA PHE A 553 36.59 16.59 26.80
C PHE A 553 36.56 17.91 27.58
N GLN A 554 35.69 18.85 27.21
CA GLN A 554 35.57 20.12 27.94
C GLN A 554 35.11 19.94 29.39
N LEU A 555 34.19 19.01 29.67
CA LEU A 555 33.84 18.65 31.06
C LEU A 555 35.04 18.10 31.82
N GLY A 556 35.84 17.25 31.18
CA GLY A 556 37.10 16.77 31.75
C GLY A 556 38.02 17.93 32.16
N VAL A 557 38.14 18.96 31.32
CA VAL A 557 38.88 20.19 31.65
C VAL A 557 38.25 20.95 32.81
N MET A 558 36.93 21.16 32.79
CA MET A 558 36.21 21.92 33.82
C MET A 558 36.32 21.26 35.20
N TYR A 559 36.16 19.94 35.30
CA TYR A 559 36.36 19.19 36.55
C TYR A 559 37.82 19.23 37.02
N CYS A 560 38.78 19.14 36.11
CA CYS A 560 40.21 19.20 36.47
C CYS A 560 40.69 20.60 36.88
N THR A 561 39.99 21.65 36.48
CA THR A 561 40.36 23.05 36.77
C THR A 561 39.48 23.69 37.83
N GLY A 562 38.34 23.09 38.17
CA GLY A 562 37.32 23.71 39.02
C GLY A 562 36.59 24.88 38.35
N ASN A 563 36.62 24.97 37.01
CA ASN A 563 35.96 26.06 36.29
C ASN A 563 34.47 25.75 36.13
N GLY A 564 33.60 26.46 36.86
CA GLY A 564 32.14 26.28 36.79
C GLY A 564 31.58 25.10 37.59
N VAL A 565 32.46 24.26 38.17
CA VAL A 565 32.12 23.10 38.99
C VAL A 565 33.18 22.90 40.07
N GLU A 566 32.85 22.22 41.17
CA GLU A 566 33.85 21.83 42.16
C GLU A 566 34.93 20.93 41.50
N MET A 567 36.19 21.19 41.83
CA MET A 567 37.31 20.44 41.27
C MET A 567 37.23 18.97 41.72
N ASP A 568 37.14 18.07 40.75
CA ASP A 568 37.03 16.62 40.96
C ASP A 568 37.82 15.89 39.87
N LEU A 569 39.07 15.56 40.19
CA LEU A 569 39.97 14.91 39.22
C LEU A 569 39.47 13.53 38.78
N ALA A 570 38.73 12.81 39.63
CA ALA A 570 38.23 11.48 39.30
C ALA A 570 37.10 11.55 38.27
N LYS A 571 36.17 12.51 38.44
CA LYS A 571 35.17 12.81 37.39
C LYS A 571 35.83 13.34 36.13
N GLY A 572 36.88 14.17 36.25
CA GLY A 572 37.66 14.64 35.11
C GLY A 572 38.24 13.48 34.28
N VAL A 573 38.84 12.48 34.95
CA VAL A 573 39.33 11.24 34.32
C VAL A 573 38.20 10.49 33.62
N ALA A 574 37.06 10.30 34.28
CA ALA A 574 35.93 9.58 33.69
C ALA A 574 35.42 10.22 32.40
N TRP A 575 35.33 11.56 32.35
CA TRP A 575 34.92 12.29 31.16
C TRP A 575 35.98 12.31 30.06
N TYR A 576 37.27 12.40 30.41
CA TYR A 576 38.34 12.19 29.43
C TYR A 576 38.32 10.79 28.86
N GLU A 577 38.05 9.76 29.66
CA GLU A 577 37.93 8.39 29.19
C GLU A 577 36.75 8.20 28.23
N ALA A 578 35.59 8.80 28.53
CA ALA A 578 34.45 8.82 27.61
C ALA A 578 34.82 9.45 26.26
N ALA A 579 35.42 10.65 26.27
CA ALA A 579 35.85 11.32 25.04
C ALA A 579 36.98 10.59 24.29
N ALA A 580 37.89 9.93 25.02
CA ALA A 580 39.01 9.19 24.45
C ALA A 580 38.57 7.93 23.70
N ARG A 581 37.54 7.23 24.20
CA ARG A 581 36.92 6.07 23.54
C ARG A 581 36.28 6.44 22.20
N GLU A 582 35.66 7.61 22.12
CA GLU A 582 35.16 8.21 20.86
C GLU A 582 36.28 8.80 19.98
N GLY A 583 37.54 8.66 20.40
CA GLY A 583 38.70 9.03 19.60
C GLY A 583 39.12 10.50 19.71
N HIS A 584 38.69 11.25 20.72
CA HIS A 584 39.11 12.66 20.85
C HIS A 584 40.60 12.78 21.23
N PRO A 585 41.49 13.34 20.37
CA PRO A 585 42.94 13.21 20.54
C PRO A 585 43.48 13.91 21.79
N PHE A 586 42.95 15.09 22.13
CA PHE A 586 43.34 15.80 23.36
C PHE A 586 42.87 15.08 24.63
N ALA A 587 41.75 14.35 24.55
CA ALA A 587 41.25 13.58 25.70
C ALA A 587 42.11 12.34 25.92
N GLN A 588 42.48 11.64 24.84
CA GLN A 588 43.42 10.51 24.87
C GLN A 588 44.75 10.92 25.51
N TYR A 589 45.33 12.05 25.06
CA TYR A 589 46.57 12.56 25.64
C TYR A 589 46.42 12.97 27.11
N ASN A 590 45.38 13.74 27.47
CA ASN A 590 45.20 14.20 28.86
C ASN A 590 44.92 13.04 29.82
N LEU A 591 44.12 12.05 29.40
CA LEU A 591 43.88 10.83 30.16
C LEU A 591 45.18 10.04 30.37
N ALA A 592 45.99 9.90 29.32
CA ALA A 592 47.29 9.24 29.42
C ALA A 592 48.22 9.92 30.43
N VAL A 593 48.26 11.26 30.44
CA VAL A 593 49.02 12.02 31.43
C VAL A 593 48.50 11.77 32.85
N MET A 594 47.18 11.76 33.06
CA MET A 594 46.58 11.53 34.38
C MET A 594 46.84 10.09 34.88
N LEU A 595 46.68 9.08 34.01
CA LEU A 595 46.98 7.67 34.33
C LEU A 595 48.47 7.45 34.65
N SER A 596 49.38 8.08 33.87
CA SER A 596 50.82 7.95 34.11
C SER A 596 51.25 8.51 35.47
N LYS A 597 50.53 9.52 35.98
CA LYS A 597 50.83 10.22 37.24
C LYS A 597 49.96 9.76 38.42
N GLY A 598 48.89 8.99 38.18
CA GLY A 598 47.88 8.66 39.19
C GLY A 598 47.08 9.87 39.67
N GLN A 599 46.82 10.84 38.78
CA GLN A 599 46.02 12.02 39.12
C GLN A 599 44.54 11.69 38.94
N GLY A 600 43.75 11.75 40.02
CA GLY A 600 42.31 11.43 39.99
C GLY A 600 41.99 9.96 39.73
N CYS A 601 42.99 9.09 39.63
CA CYS A 601 42.83 7.67 39.35
C CYS A 601 44.04 6.88 39.89
N GLU A 602 43.93 5.56 39.94
CA GLU A 602 45.08 4.70 40.20
C GLU A 602 46.14 4.87 39.10
N ARG A 603 47.41 4.93 39.48
CA ARG A 603 48.51 5.09 38.53
C ARG A 603 48.65 3.84 37.67
N ASP A 604 48.43 3.98 36.38
CA ASP A 604 48.54 2.91 35.39
C ASP A 604 49.36 3.37 34.18
N PRO A 605 50.69 3.20 34.21
CA PRO A 605 51.54 3.62 33.11
C PRO A 605 51.34 2.76 31.84
N ALA A 606 50.83 1.53 31.96
CA ALA A 606 50.60 0.66 30.80
C ALA A 606 49.39 1.16 29.98
N ARG A 607 48.26 1.41 30.64
CA ARG A 607 47.09 2.04 30.01
C ARG A 607 47.41 3.45 29.50
N ALA A 608 48.27 4.19 30.21
CA ALA A 608 48.72 5.50 29.72
C ALA A 608 49.42 5.40 28.35
N VAL A 609 50.28 4.39 28.15
CA VAL A 609 50.97 4.18 26.86
C VAL A 609 49.99 3.85 25.74
N GLU A 610 48.96 3.06 26.00
CA GLU A 610 47.91 2.76 25.00
C GLU A 610 47.25 4.05 24.49
N TRP A 611 46.87 4.95 25.41
CA TRP A 611 46.26 6.23 25.06
C TRP A 611 47.24 7.23 24.44
N PHE A 612 48.50 7.27 24.90
CA PHE A 612 49.55 8.05 24.23
C PHE A 612 49.74 7.60 22.80
N ARG A 613 49.76 6.28 22.55
CA ARG A 613 49.86 5.71 21.20
C ARG A 613 48.67 6.11 20.34
N ALA A 614 47.45 5.97 20.84
CA ALA A 614 46.25 6.36 20.11
C ALA A 614 46.27 7.84 19.68
N ALA A 615 46.68 8.75 20.57
CA ALA A 615 46.81 10.17 20.24
C ALA A 615 48.01 10.47 19.31
N ALA A 616 49.13 9.76 19.49
CA ALA A 616 50.35 9.92 18.69
C ALA A 616 50.15 9.49 17.22
N GLU A 617 49.38 8.42 17.00
CA GLU A 617 48.99 7.93 15.67
C GLU A 617 48.07 8.93 14.94
N LYS A 618 47.30 9.72 15.68
CA LYS A 618 46.52 10.86 15.16
C LYS A 618 47.36 12.12 14.92
N GLY A 619 48.69 12.02 15.05
CA GLY A 619 49.63 13.09 14.73
C GLY A 619 49.95 14.04 15.88
N MET A 620 49.42 13.84 17.09
CA MET A 620 49.64 14.81 18.18
C MET A 620 51.10 14.80 18.67
N ALA A 621 51.86 15.85 18.37
CA ALA A 621 53.30 15.93 18.68
C ALA A 621 53.63 15.73 20.17
N ALA A 622 52.80 16.24 21.08
CA ALA A 622 52.98 16.04 22.53
C ALA A 622 52.81 14.57 22.95
N ALA A 623 51.87 13.85 22.33
CA ALA A 623 51.66 12.42 22.57
C ALA A 623 52.79 11.58 21.95
N GLN A 624 53.29 11.96 20.78
CA GLN A 624 54.45 11.32 20.14
C GLN A 624 55.71 11.46 20.99
N LEU A 625 55.97 12.65 21.55
CA LEU A 625 57.04 12.86 22.53
C LEU A 625 56.84 11.96 23.75
N ALA A 626 55.65 11.98 24.38
CA ALA A 626 55.37 11.19 25.58
C ALA A 626 55.48 9.67 25.35
N LEU A 627 55.10 9.18 24.17
CA LEU A 627 55.28 7.78 23.78
C LEU A 627 56.77 7.45 23.60
N GLY A 628 57.54 8.35 22.97
CA GLY A 628 58.98 8.23 22.87
C GLY A 628 59.65 8.18 24.25
N ASP A 629 59.19 9.00 25.20
CA ASP A 629 59.64 9.02 26.60
C ASP A 629 59.38 7.68 27.29
N ALA A 630 58.18 7.12 27.12
CA ALA A 630 57.80 5.84 27.69
C ALA A 630 58.65 4.68 27.14
N LEU A 631 58.85 4.62 25.81
CA LEU A 631 59.70 3.62 25.14
C LEU A 631 61.19 3.79 25.53
N ALA A 632 61.65 5.03 25.72
CA ALA A 632 63.03 5.31 26.12
C ALA A 632 63.33 4.88 27.56
N SER A 633 62.36 5.04 28.46
CA SER A 633 62.50 4.77 29.90
C SER A 633 62.07 3.36 30.30
N GLY A 634 61.21 2.71 29.51
CA GLY A 634 60.55 1.45 29.87
C GLY A 634 59.36 1.63 30.82
N ASN A 635 58.82 2.84 30.96
CA ASN A 635 57.70 3.12 31.87
C ASN A 635 56.37 2.74 31.22
N GLY A 636 55.75 1.65 31.69
CA GLY A 636 54.46 1.16 31.19
C GLY A 636 54.53 0.36 29.89
N ILE A 637 55.70 0.27 29.27
CA ILE A 637 55.96 -0.50 28.05
C ILE A 637 57.40 -1.00 28.05
N ALA A 638 57.68 -2.10 27.35
CA ALA A 638 59.04 -2.58 27.16
C ALA A 638 59.92 -1.48 26.56
N LYS A 639 61.14 -1.35 27.09
CA LYS A 639 62.10 -0.35 26.63
C LYS A 639 62.50 -0.65 25.18
N ASP A 640 62.35 0.34 24.30
CA ASP A 640 62.76 0.28 22.90
C ASP A 640 63.34 1.64 22.49
N SER A 641 64.67 1.71 22.49
CA SER A 641 65.38 2.95 22.14
C SER A 641 65.24 3.34 20.68
N ALA A 642 65.06 2.38 19.77
CA ALA A 642 64.96 2.64 18.34
C ALA A 642 63.58 3.22 18.02
N ALA A 643 62.51 2.55 18.48
CA ALA A 643 61.15 3.05 18.32
C ALA A 643 60.96 4.42 19.00
N ALA A 644 61.63 4.66 20.14
CA ALA A 644 61.61 5.98 20.77
C ALA A 644 62.16 7.10 19.86
N VAL A 645 63.27 6.84 19.14
CA VAL A 645 63.86 7.81 18.20
C VAL A 645 62.92 8.09 17.04
N ASP A 646 62.24 7.08 16.51
CA ASP A 646 61.27 7.25 15.43
C ASP A 646 60.11 8.18 15.85
N TRP A 647 59.58 7.99 17.06
CA TRP A 647 58.53 8.86 17.59
C TRP A 647 59.02 10.28 17.89
N TYR A 648 60.23 10.45 18.41
CA TYR A 648 60.82 11.78 18.56
C TYR A 648 61.01 12.46 17.20
N GLY A 649 61.44 11.73 16.17
CA GLY A 649 61.58 12.26 14.80
C GLY A 649 60.26 12.79 14.26
N LYS A 650 59.16 12.05 14.45
CA LYS A 650 57.81 12.50 14.08
C LYS A 650 57.39 13.77 14.82
N ALA A 651 57.66 13.87 16.12
CA ALA A 651 57.33 15.07 16.91
C ALA A 651 58.22 16.28 16.53
N ALA A 652 59.51 16.05 16.30
CA ALA A 652 60.49 17.07 15.92
C ALA A 652 60.21 17.65 14.53
N ALA A 653 59.75 16.82 13.58
CA ALA A 653 59.30 17.26 12.26
C ALA A 653 58.10 18.24 12.32
N GLN A 654 57.31 18.17 13.40
CA GLN A 654 56.23 19.11 13.71
C GLN A 654 56.69 20.32 14.53
N GLY A 655 58.01 20.49 14.72
CA GLY A 655 58.58 21.62 15.45
C GLY A 655 58.66 21.45 16.97
N ASN A 656 58.38 20.26 17.52
CA ASN A 656 58.48 20.04 18.98
C ASN A 656 59.94 20.11 19.46
N GLU A 657 60.25 21.14 20.24
CA GLU A 657 61.63 21.44 20.65
C GLU A 657 62.18 20.42 21.67
N ALA A 658 61.35 19.94 22.59
CA ALA A 658 61.75 18.91 23.55
C ALA A 658 62.12 17.59 22.84
N ALA A 659 61.40 17.24 21.76
CA ALA A 659 61.73 16.08 20.94
C ALA A 659 63.09 16.24 20.24
N LYS A 660 63.38 17.43 19.67
CA LYS A 660 64.70 17.73 19.08
C LYS A 660 65.82 17.59 20.10
N GLN A 661 65.63 18.12 21.30
CA GLN A 661 66.60 18.02 22.39
C GLN A 661 66.83 16.57 22.82
N ARG A 662 65.77 15.74 22.92
CA ARG A 662 65.88 14.30 23.24
C ARG A 662 66.68 13.54 22.18
N MET A 663 66.52 13.88 20.90
CA MET A 663 67.31 13.30 19.80
C MET A 663 68.78 13.73 19.86
N GLN A 664 69.05 15.02 20.09
CA GLN A 664 70.41 15.56 20.18
C GLN A 664 71.19 14.99 21.38
N ALA A 665 70.56 14.91 22.56
CA ALA A 665 71.18 14.34 23.75
C ALA A 665 71.57 12.86 23.57
N ARG A 666 70.79 12.10 22.80
CA ARG A 666 71.09 10.69 22.47
C ARG A 666 72.18 10.55 21.42
N ALA A 667 72.18 11.39 20.39
CA ALA A 667 73.27 11.43 19.41
C ALA A 667 74.61 11.75 20.09
N ALA A 668 74.62 12.62 21.10
CA ALA A 668 75.79 12.92 21.91
C ALA A 668 76.22 11.78 22.86
N SER A 669 75.28 10.98 23.40
CA SER A 669 75.64 9.80 24.22
C SER A 669 76.20 8.65 23.39
N ASP A 670 75.74 8.49 22.15
CA ASP A 670 76.19 7.43 21.24
C ASP A 670 77.59 7.72 20.66
N THR A 671 77.97 8.99 20.48
CA THR A 671 79.35 9.37 20.14
C THR A 671 80.32 9.18 21.32
N VAL A 672 79.94 9.57 22.54
CA VAL A 672 80.80 9.37 23.73
C VAL A 672 80.99 7.88 24.08
N SER A 673 80.02 7.00 23.80
CA SER A 673 80.18 5.55 24.02
C SER A 673 81.02 4.86 22.94
N ARG A 674 81.08 5.41 21.72
CA ARG A 674 81.96 4.95 20.64
C ARG A 674 83.41 5.39 20.83
N ASP A 675 83.66 6.53 21.47
CA ASP A 675 85.03 7.02 21.75
C ASP A 675 85.66 6.39 23.01
N ARG A 676 84.93 5.54 23.76
CA ARG A 676 85.40 4.87 24.99
C ARG A 676 85.59 3.35 24.87
N ASN A 677 85.30 2.77 23.70
CA ASN A 677 85.63 1.40 23.32
C ASN A 677 86.72 1.44 22.24
#